data_AF-A0A7Y2XPZ1-F1
#
_entry.id   AF-A0A7Y2XPZ1-F1
#
_cell.length_a   1.000
_cell.length_b   1.000
_cell.length_c   1.000
_cell.angle_alpha   90.00
_cell.angle_beta   90.00
_cell.angle_gamma   90.00
#
_symmetry.space_group_name_H-M   'P 1'
#
loop_
_entity.id
_entity.type
_entity.pdbx_description
1 polymer ?
#
loop_
_entity_poly.entity_id
_entity_poly.type
_entity_poly.pdbx_seq_one_letter_code
_entity_poly.pdbx_strand_id
1 'polypeptide(L)'
;SNLVDTTGLITSSVSVSGLGNDGRPISGSTLSLFKANRGLFDKGGDVTISITGLAADTAYDLYMYALSHNTGSWGDISNTERAAGDFVTSNTVLGNGQSQWLDNAVAGTNGNAFVPNGNYVVFQSIVSDGSGNISIVVDAYDGADGDPSTNDGDCRLHVCGLQIRPASGMSVDYTAWRGNSYPDIGMPTEDDDGDSFSNDYERIFGLDPTDPASANPYRSAFDATSGTFSYSRRTPTLVNMRYRLWYSTDLENWFEDNGAFQTPQTVTGDVEIVNVTIDPTLLEEPKLFIQMRASEVTGIDPEPSLLNLWGSGNSLTLLFSEPMNSSSAANPAHYTVEQDGGSALGVTAASLSSDGGSVTLTLDSSLTKATGYNVTIDGVTSGTGQSIESGLSRQFTTWDDDPTGVKVFILAGQSNMVGRGESERGNGDVDGAIGSLRYEVVNDSENYGQLVEAAGDPGLSDDTWVVRDDVNFWWNRADIGGGANISKGGLNPQGFGSGPETFGPEFGFGWAVGEHFTEPVLIIKTAWGGKDLVSQFRPPSAVAKRGGVVGAYYIEMIEQVREVLDNLGDQFPEWGPQGADLGYEIVGFGWHQGWNDSLSTFASNEYEANMADFITDVRVLFGKSDLPFSIGTTGMVGAATSGNRLTVVNAQINVANPTLHPELGDKVFTVDTRPFAETVENSPTNDTTHWKNNGKSMWLIGKGMGDGMVDLLKAP
;
A
#
# COMPACT_ATOMS: atom_id res chain seq x y z
N SER A 1 25.89 -19.31 6.54
CA SER A 1 25.57 -19.18 5.10
C SER A 1 24.11 -18.79 5.02
N ASN A 2 23.82 -17.60 4.49
CA ASN A 2 22.50 -16.97 4.56
C ASN A 2 22.04 -16.63 3.13
N LEU A 3 20.77 -16.85 2.84
CA LEU A 3 20.09 -16.29 1.67
C LEU A 3 19.88 -14.80 1.91
N VAL A 4 20.04 -14.01 0.86
CA VAL A 4 19.92 -12.56 0.93
C VAL A 4 18.87 -12.11 -0.08
N ASP A 5 17.96 -11.21 0.30
CA ASP A 5 17.02 -10.61 -0.64
C ASP A 5 17.70 -9.65 -1.63
N THR A 6 16.89 -9.08 -2.53
CA THR A 6 17.34 -8.12 -3.54
C THR A 6 17.90 -6.82 -2.94
N THR A 7 17.61 -6.51 -1.67
CA THR A 7 18.08 -5.33 -0.95
C THR A 7 19.37 -5.57 -0.15
N GLY A 8 19.77 -6.84 0.02
CA GLY A 8 20.93 -7.20 0.82
C GLY A 8 20.60 -7.69 2.24
N LEU A 9 19.33 -7.90 2.59
CA LEU A 9 18.89 -8.37 3.90
C LEU A 9 18.87 -9.90 3.97
N ILE A 10 19.27 -10.48 5.10
CA ILE A 10 19.28 -11.94 5.32
C ILE A 10 17.85 -12.44 5.50
N THR A 11 17.40 -13.36 4.64
CA THR A 11 16.01 -13.87 4.63
C THR A 11 15.88 -15.29 5.16
N SER A 12 16.88 -16.15 4.96
CA SER A 12 16.87 -17.54 5.46
C SER A 12 18.26 -18.13 5.59
N SER A 13 18.40 -19.23 6.34
CA SER A 13 19.65 -19.99 6.45
C SER A 13 19.76 -21.04 5.36
N VAL A 14 20.90 -21.11 4.67
CA VAL A 14 21.22 -22.15 3.68
C VAL A 14 22.51 -22.88 4.09
N SER A 15 22.71 -24.11 3.65
CA SER A 15 23.96 -24.85 3.91
C SER A 15 24.84 -24.83 2.66
N VAL A 16 26.12 -24.53 2.82
CA VAL A 16 27.10 -24.52 1.72
C VAL A 16 28.27 -25.42 2.11
N SER A 17 28.59 -26.39 1.26
CA SER A 17 29.71 -27.33 1.42
C SER A 17 30.60 -27.36 0.17
N GLY A 18 31.81 -27.92 0.28
CA GLY A 18 32.80 -27.94 -0.81
C GLY A 18 33.77 -26.74 -0.80
N LEU A 19 33.46 -25.69 -0.02
CA LEU A 19 34.38 -24.63 0.34
C LEU A 19 35.09 -25.04 1.65
N GLY A 20 36.40 -25.27 1.63
CA GLY A 20 37.15 -25.82 2.78
C GLY A 20 36.84 -25.25 4.17
N ASN A 21 36.78 -26.14 5.16
CA ASN A 21 36.65 -25.81 6.58
C ASN A 21 37.87 -25.02 7.09
N ASP A 22 37.80 -23.69 7.12
CA ASP A 22 38.43 -22.81 8.14
C ASP A 22 38.14 -21.32 7.84
N GLY A 23 36.87 -20.96 7.73
CA GLY A 23 36.43 -19.57 7.56
C GLY A 23 36.73 -18.72 8.79
N ARG A 24 37.83 -17.95 8.78
CA ARG A 24 37.93 -16.76 9.64
C ARG A 24 37.30 -15.56 8.92
N PRO A 25 36.36 -14.84 9.55
CA PRO A 25 35.79 -13.63 8.98
C PRO A 25 36.88 -12.57 8.76
N ILE A 26 36.84 -11.89 7.62
CA ILE A 26 37.65 -10.69 7.38
C ILE A 26 37.06 -9.58 8.25
N SER A 27 37.82 -9.00 9.18
CA SER A 27 37.28 -7.91 10.01
C SER A 27 37.00 -6.69 9.13
N GLY A 28 35.74 -6.25 9.08
CA GLY A 28 35.33 -5.01 8.42
C GLY A 28 34.47 -5.15 7.16
N SER A 29 34.11 -6.37 6.72
CA SER A 29 33.13 -6.57 5.64
C SER A 29 31.76 -6.96 6.20
N THR A 30 30.68 -6.37 5.68
CA THR A 30 29.27 -6.75 5.96
C THR A 30 28.86 -8.04 5.25
N LEU A 31 29.66 -8.51 4.29
CA LEU A 31 29.52 -9.82 3.65
C LEU A 31 30.33 -10.88 4.41
N SER A 32 29.73 -12.04 4.65
CA SER A 32 30.39 -13.22 5.22
C SER A 32 31.38 -13.81 4.20
N LEU A 33 32.55 -13.19 4.06
CA LEU A 33 33.64 -13.67 3.20
C LEU A 33 34.39 -14.82 3.89
N PHE A 34 34.56 -15.93 3.18
CA PHE A 34 35.25 -17.13 3.68
C PHE A 34 36.67 -17.18 3.11
N LYS A 35 37.67 -17.45 3.96
CA LYS A 35 39.06 -17.67 3.51
C LYS A 35 39.24 -19.16 3.21
N ALA A 36 39.36 -19.54 1.93
CA ALA A 36 39.61 -20.94 1.55
C ALA A 36 41.02 -21.42 1.95
N ASN A 37 41.16 -22.71 2.27
CA ASN A 37 42.42 -23.34 2.69
C ASN A 37 43.38 -23.53 1.50
N ARG A 38 44.68 -23.30 1.73
CA ARG A 38 45.76 -23.22 0.73
C ARG A 38 46.10 -24.53 0.00
N GLY A 39 45.56 -25.65 0.44
CA GLY A 39 45.84 -26.99 -0.12
C GLY A 39 44.61 -27.77 -0.56
N LEU A 40 43.48 -27.10 -0.81
CA LEU A 40 42.25 -27.78 -1.29
C LEU A 40 42.08 -27.74 -2.81
N PHE A 41 42.56 -26.67 -3.45
CA PHE A 41 42.77 -26.65 -4.90
C PHE A 41 44.21 -27.11 -5.17
N ASP A 42 44.54 -28.32 -4.74
CA ASP A 42 45.77 -28.98 -5.14
C ASP A 42 45.68 -29.27 -6.66
N LYS A 43 46.81 -29.17 -7.36
CA LYS A 43 46.94 -29.25 -8.82
C LYS A 43 46.04 -30.35 -9.43
N GLY A 44 45.12 -29.98 -10.31
CA GLY A 44 44.34 -30.89 -11.16
C GLY A 44 43.14 -31.59 -10.52
N GLY A 45 42.55 -31.04 -9.44
CA GLY A 45 41.35 -31.60 -8.81
C GLY A 45 40.13 -30.68 -8.91
N ASP A 46 39.11 -31.09 -9.67
CA ASP A 46 37.78 -30.46 -9.68
C ASP A 46 37.17 -30.39 -8.27
N VAL A 47 36.61 -29.24 -7.90
CA VAL A 47 35.93 -29.04 -6.63
C VAL A 47 34.44 -28.78 -6.85
N THR A 48 33.58 -29.62 -6.27
CA THR A 48 32.13 -29.37 -6.25
C THR A 48 31.72 -28.57 -5.01
N ILE A 49 31.20 -27.37 -5.22
CA ILE A 49 30.46 -26.57 -4.24
C ILE A 49 29.00 -27.03 -4.28
N SER A 50 28.45 -27.43 -3.13
CA SER A 50 27.04 -27.80 -3.00
C SER A 50 26.33 -26.84 -2.07
N ILE A 51 25.18 -26.33 -2.51
CA ILE A 51 24.30 -25.44 -1.76
C ILE A 51 23.00 -26.21 -1.51
N THR A 52 22.58 -26.32 -0.26
CA THR A 52 21.38 -27.09 0.13
C THR A 52 20.49 -26.28 1.06
N GLY A 53 19.21 -26.66 1.14
CA GLY A 53 18.21 -25.92 1.93
C GLY A 53 17.60 -24.72 1.19
N LEU A 54 17.66 -24.75 -0.15
CA LEU A 54 16.91 -23.85 -1.01
C LEU A 54 15.47 -24.39 -1.18
N ALA A 55 14.56 -23.53 -1.62
CA ALA A 55 13.24 -24.00 -2.05
C ALA A 55 13.41 -24.86 -3.30
N ALA A 56 12.82 -26.06 -3.33
CA ALA A 56 12.94 -26.97 -4.46
C ALA A 56 12.50 -26.31 -5.77
N ASP A 57 13.17 -26.67 -6.87
CA ASP A 57 12.88 -26.18 -8.23
C ASP A 57 12.83 -24.65 -8.37
N THR A 58 13.48 -23.89 -7.47
CA THR A 58 13.47 -22.42 -7.44
C THR A 58 14.75 -21.85 -8.05
N ALA A 59 14.64 -20.75 -8.80
CA ALA A 59 15.77 -20.08 -9.43
C ALA A 59 16.47 -19.08 -8.49
N TYR A 60 17.80 -19.06 -8.54
CA TYR A 60 18.65 -18.20 -7.73
C TYR A 60 19.75 -17.54 -8.56
N ASP A 61 20.04 -16.27 -8.27
CA ASP A 61 21.25 -15.61 -8.72
C ASP A 61 22.37 -15.85 -7.71
N LEU A 62 23.52 -16.27 -8.22
CA LEU A 62 24.69 -16.59 -7.43
C LEU A 62 25.85 -15.66 -7.78
N TYR A 63 26.33 -14.92 -6.80
CA TYR A 63 27.50 -14.07 -6.92
C TYR A 63 28.68 -14.79 -6.26
N MET A 64 29.62 -15.26 -7.09
CA MET A 64 30.84 -15.94 -6.68
C MET A 64 32.02 -15.00 -6.76
N TYR A 65 32.56 -14.59 -5.62
CA TYR A 65 33.74 -13.70 -5.56
C TYR A 65 35.02 -14.53 -5.63
N ALA A 66 35.93 -14.17 -6.55
CA ALA A 66 37.15 -14.91 -6.83
C ALA A 66 38.40 -14.00 -6.91
N LEU A 67 39.54 -14.50 -6.44
CA LEU A 67 40.83 -13.79 -6.50
C LEU A 67 41.86 -14.58 -7.32
N SER A 68 42.77 -13.86 -7.99
CA SER A 68 43.94 -14.44 -8.66
C SER A 68 45.08 -14.65 -7.65
N HIS A 69 45.80 -15.75 -7.83
CA HIS A 69 47.11 -15.95 -7.21
C HIS A 69 48.12 -16.06 -8.35
N ASN A 70 49.01 -15.07 -8.49
CA ASN A 70 50.03 -15.09 -9.52
C ASN A 70 51.40 -14.79 -8.90
N THR A 71 52.39 -15.64 -9.22
CA THR A 71 53.84 -15.56 -8.88
C THR A 71 54.23 -14.62 -7.72
N GLY A 72 53.69 -14.89 -6.52
CA GLY A 72 54.16 -14.32 -5.25
C GLY A 72 53.32 -13.21 -4.61
N SER A 73 52.18 -12.79 -5.20
CA SER A 73 51.26 -11.85 -4.55
C SER A 73 49.78 -12.25 -4.70
N TRP A 74 48.99 -11.98 -3.66
CA TRP A 74 47.52 -12.01 -3.72
C TRP A 74 47.03 -10.69 -4.31
N GLY A 75 46.06 -10.72 -5.22
CA GLY A 75 45.50 -9.50 -5.81
C GLY A 75 44.24 -9.72 -6.63
N ASP A 76 43.65 -8.60 -7.03
CA ASP A 76 42.53 -8.55 -7.97
C ASP A 76 42.91 -9.22 -9.29
N ILE A 77 41.94 -9.86 -9.94
CA ILE A 77 42.13 -10.42 -11.28
C ILE A 77 42.34 -9.24 -12.23
N SER A 78 43.55 -9.12 -12.78
CA SER A 78 43.96 -7.98 -13.60
C SER A 78 43.22 -7.95 -14.94
N ASN A 79 43.09 -6.75 -15.52
CA ASN A 79 42.47 -6.58 -16.83
C ASN A 79 43.21 -7.35 -17.94
N THR A 80 44.50 -7.63 -17.76
CA THR A 80 45.31 -8.42 -18.70
C THR A 80 44.93 -9.90 -18.65
N GLU A 81 44.79 -10.49 -17.46
CA GLU A 81 44.32 -11.88 -17.27
C GLU A 81 42.89 -12.04 -17.84
N ARG A 82 42.02 -11.05 -17.63
CA ARG A 82 40.66 -11.03 -18.21
C ARG A 82 40.67 -11.00 -19.74
N ALA A 83 41.54 -10.19 -20.33
CA ALA A 83 41.60 -10.01 -21.78
C ALA A 83 42.28 -11.18 -22.52
N ALA A 84 43.15 -11.93 -21.82
CA ALA A 84 43.80 -13.11 -22.37
C ALA A 84 42.87 -14.34 -22.46
N GLY A 85 41.71 -14.29 -21.80
CA GLY A 85 40.81 -15.44 -21.69
C GLY A 85 41.30 -16.48 -20.69
N ASP A 86 42.21 -16.11 -19.79
CA ASP A 86 42.80 -16.99 -18.75
C ASP A 86 41.78 -17.43 -17.68
N PHE A 87 40.49 -17.12 -17.84
CA PHE A 87 39.37 -17.64 -17.07
C PHE A 87 38.11 -17.59 -17.95
N VAL A 88 37.43 -18.72 -18.14
CA VAL A 88 36.14 -18.81 -18.86
C VAL A 88 35.09 -19.42 -17.91
N THR A 89 33.82 -19.14 -18.17
CA THR A 89 32.68 -19.78 -17.49
C THR A 89 31.80 -20.37 -18.57
N SER A 90 31.50 -21.66 -18.50
CA SER A 90 30.58 -22.31 -19.43
C SER A 90 29.33 -22.79 -18.68
N ASN A 91 28.16 -22.34 -19.11
CA ASN A 91 26.89 -22.87 -18.61
C ASN A 91 26.41 -23.98 -19.55
N THR A 92 26.60 -25.24 -19.16
CA THR A 92 26.01 -26.37 -19.91
C THR A 92 24.79 -26.88 -19.17
N VAL A 93 23.59 -26.59 -19.69
CA VAL A 93 22.32 -27.08 -19.14
C VAL A 93 22.06 -28.51 -19.62
N LEU A 94 22.15 -29.51 -18.75
CA LEU A 94 21.80 -30.92 -19.04
C LEU A 94 20.61 -31.42 -18.17
N GLY A 95 19.48 -30.70 -18.13
CA GLY A 95 18.22 -31.19 -17.54
C GLY A 95 18.08 -31.04 -16.00
N ASN A 96 17.05 -31.62 -15.37
CA ASN A 96 16.80 -31.45 -13.93
C ASN A 96 17.94 -32.03 -13.07
N GLY A 97 18.57 -31.18 -12.22
CA GLY A 97 19.57 -31.57 -11.22
C GLY A 97 21.05 -31.28 -11.56
N GLN A 98 21.39 -30.07 -11.99
CA GLN A 98 22.64 -29.81 -12.72
C GLN A 98 23.78 -29.19 -11.92
N SER A 99 24.99 -29.70 -12.17
CA SER A 99 26.27 -29.14 -11.72
C SER A 99 26.78 -28.09 -12.71
N GLN A 100 27.11 -26.88 -12.26
CA GLN A 100 27.65 -25.80 -13.12
C GLN A 100 29.18 -25.90 -13.27
N TRP A 101 29.78 -25.52 -14.41
CA TRP A 101 31.23 -25.65 -14.64
C TRP A 101 31.93 -24.27 -14.75
N LEU A 102 33.03 -24.09 -14.01
CA LEU A 102 34.01 -23.03 -14.26
C LEU A 102 35.23 -23.69 -14.92
N ASP A 103 35.49 -23.38 -16.20
CA ASP A 103 36.57 -23.98 -17.00
C ASP A 103 37.48 -22.87 -17.55
N ASN A 104 38.80 -23.06 -17.50
CA ASN A 104 39.78 -22.12 -18.02
C ASN A 104 40.05 -22.28 -19.54
N ALA A 105 39.44 -23.22 -20.27
CA ALA A 105 39.95 -23.52 -21.60
C ALA A 105 38.96 -23.94 -22.70
N VAL A 106 37.75 -23.37 -22.81
CA VAL A 106 37.00 -23.47 -24.09
C VAL A 106 36.10 -22.25 -24.37
N ALA A 107 36.21 -21.68 -25.57
CA ALA A 107 35.25 -20.71 -26.09
C ALA A 107 33.94 -21.42 -26.51
N GLY A 108 32.86 -21.18 -25.76
CA GLY A 108 31.53 -21.74 -26.01
C GLY A 108 30.45 -21.02 -25.21
N THR A 109 29.29 -20.84 -25.83
CA THR A 109 28.22 -19.85 -25.55
C THR A 109 27.47 -19.97 -24.21
N ASN A 110 27.09 -18.78 -23.70
CA ASN A 110 26.21 -18.39 -22.58
C ASN A 110 26.77 -18.43 -21.13
N GLY A 111 26.98 -17.22 -20.58
CA GLY A 111 27.41 -16.92 -19.20
C GLY A 111 28.57 -15.90 -19.18
N ASN A 112 28.29 -14.65 -18.79
CA ASN A 112 29.15 -13.48 -19.03
C ASN A 112 30.48 -13.46 -18.25
N ALA A 113 31.50 -12.86 -18.88
CA ALA A 113 32.82 -12.55 -18.31
C ALA A 113 32.74 -11.90 -16.91
N PHE A 114 33.84 -11.98 -16.14
CA PHE A 114 34.01 -11.20 -14.90
C PHE A 114 33.45 -9.78 -15.04
N VAL A 115 32.61 -9.35 -14.11
CA VAL A 115 32.01 -8.01 -14.14
C VAL A 115 33.13 -6.97 -14.31
N PRO A 116 33.06 -6.04 -15.28
CA PRO A 116 34.10 -5.04 -15.49
C PRO A 116 34.42 -4.30 -14.18
N ASN A 117 35.69 -4.31 -13.78
CA ASN A 117 36.19 -3.75 -12.50
C ASN A 117 35.73 -4.45 -11.20
N GLY A 118 35.06 -5.61 -11.29
CA GLY A 118 34.67 -6.47 -10.16
C GLY A 118 35.41 -7.81 -10.16
N ASN A 119 35.74 -8.34 -8.98
CA ASN A 119 36.39 -9.66 -8.80
C ASN A 119 35.37 -10.77 -8.53
N TYR A 120 34.22 -10.75 -9.19
CA TYR A 120 33.20 -11.78 -9.02
C TYR A 120 32.58 -12.20 -10.34
N VAL A 121 32.15 -13.45 -10.36
CA VAL A 121 31.34 -14.07 -11.39
C VAL A 121 29.90 -14.09 -10.91
N VAL A 122 28.96 -13.80 -11.80
CA VAL A 122 27.53 -13.91 -11.50
C VAL A 122 26.98 -15.05 -12.34
N PHE A 123 26.46 -16.08 -11.68
CA PHE A 123 25.63 -17.08 -12.32
C PHE A 123 24.18 -16.69 -12.08
N GLN A 124 23.50 -16.31 -13.15
CA GLN A 124 22.12 -15.85 -13.06
C GLN A 124 21.18 -17.04 -13.26
N SER A 125 20.07 -17.04 -12.54
CA SER A 125 18.96 -17.98 -12.73
C SER A 125 19.35 -19.47 -12.63
N ILE A 126 20.17 -19.84 -11.64
CA ILE A 126 20.46 -21.25 -11.34
C ILE A 126 19.28 -21.87 -10.61
N VAL A 127 18.69 -22.92 -11.18
CA VAL A 127 17.56 -23.64 -10.59
C VAL A 127 18.07 -24.70 -9.63
N SER A 128 17.61 -24.67 -8.38
CA SER A 128 17.84 -25.77 -7.44
C SER A 128 17.09 -27.03 -7.90
N ASP A 129 17.65 -28.22 -7.68
CA ASP A 129 16.97 -29.47 -7.99
C ASP A 129 15.68 -29.67 -7.17
N GLY A 130 14.91 -30.72 -7.49
CA GLY A 130 13.67 -31.06 -6.78
C GLY A 130 13.86 -31.44 -5.31
N SER A 131 15.09 -31.41 -4.78
CA SER A 131 15.43 -31.56 -3.37
C SER A 131 15.97 -30.26 -2.75
N GLY A 132 15.95 -29.14 -3.48
CA GLY A 132 16.42 -27.84 -3.00
C GLY A 132 17.94 -27.69 -2.99
N ASN A 133 18.65 -28.35 -3.92
CA ASN A 133 20.10 -28.31 -4.01
C ASN A 133 20.62 -27.69 -5.32
N ILE A 134 21.72 -26.94 -5.23
CA ILE A 134 22.52 -26.48 -6.38
C ILE A 134 23.92 -27.06 -6.23
N SER A 135 24.49 -27.61 -7.31
CA SER A 135 25.89 -28.06 -7.35
C SER A 135 26.68 -27.25 -8.39
N ILE A 136 27.94 -26.95 -8.09
CA ILE A 136 28.83 -26.16 -8.96
C ILE A 136 30.21 -26.80 -8.90
N VAL A 137 30.67 -27.32 -10.02
CA VAL A 137 32.02 -27.84 -10.25
C VAL A 137 32.93 -26.69 -10.68
N VAL A 138 34.01 -26.50 -9.93
CA VAL A 138 35.08 -25.56 -10.24
C VAL A 138 36.30 -26.36 -10.67
N ASP A 139 36.71 -26.24 -11.93
CA ASP A 139 37.91 -26.89 -12.46
C ASP A 139 39.17 -26.11 -12.05
N ALA A 140 40.21 -26.84 -11.65
CA ALA A 140 41.52 -26.31 -11.30
C ALA A 140 42.48 -26.53 -12.48
N TYR A 141 42.59 -25.52 -13.35
CA TYR A 141 43.43 -25.54 -14.55
C TYR A 141 44.83 -26.14 -14.37
N ASP A 142 45.22 -27.02 -15.30
CA ASP A 142 46.47 -27.79 -15.30
C ASP A 142 47.60 -27.22 -16.18
N GLY A 143 47.53 -25.95 -16.56
CA GLY A 143 48.58 -25.30 -17.38
C GLY A 143 48.33 -25.40 -18.90
N ALA A 144 49.13 -24.67 -19.69
CA ALA A 144 48.92 -24.53 -21.14
C ALA A 144 49.21 -25.82 -21.93
N ASP A 145 49.96 -26.74 -21.33
CA ASP A 145 50.31 -28.04 -21.87
C ASP A 145 49.53 -29.20 -21.22
N GLY A 146 48.65 -28.92 -20.23
CA GLY A 146 47.78 -29.90 -19.56
C GLY A 146 48.54 -30.97 -18.77
N ASP A 147 49.79 -30.71 -18.42
CA ASP A 147 50.63 -31.60 -17.61
C ASP A 147 50.79 -31.02 -16.20
N PRO A 148 50.18 -31.59 -15.15
CA PRO A 148 50.25 -31.05 -13.79
C PRO A 148 51.68 -31.00 -13.21
N SER A 149 52.66 -31.62 -13.88
CA SER A 149 54.07 -31.65 -13.47
C SER A 149 54.95 -30.51 -14.01
N THR A 150 54.52 -29.74 -15.01
CA THR A 150 55.37 -28.74 -15.72
C THR A 150 55.51 -27.41 -15.01
N ASN A 151 54.63 -27.12 -14.03
CA ASN A 151 54.73 -25.94 -13.16
C ASN A 151 54.72 -24.61 -13.95
N ASP A 152 54.04 -24.60 -15.09
CA ASP A 152 54.07 -23.55 -16.11
C ASP A 152 52.89 -22.56 -16.06
N GLY A 153 51.87 -22.81 -15.22
CA GLY A 153 50.76 -21.89 -14.97
C GLY A 153 50.36 -21.88 -13.49
N ASP A 154 50.69 -20.80 -12.77
CA ASP A 154 50.45 -20.64 -11.33
C ASP A 154 49.08 -20.01 -11.00
N CYS A 155 48.18 -19.85 -11.97
CA CYS A 155 46.86 -19.23 -11.77
C CYS A 155 45.90 -20.18 -11.05
N ARG A 156 45.60 -19.90 -9.78
CA ARG A 156 44.57 -20.63 -9.00
C ARG A 156 43.37 -19.73 -8.75
N LEU A 157 42.20 -20.09 -9.29
CA LEU A 157 40.95 -19.39 -8.99
C LEU A 157 40.53 -19.68 -7.54
N HIS A 158 40.54 -18.66 -6.68
CA HIS A 158 40.15 -18.83 -5.28
C HIS A 158 38.78 -18.23 -5.00
N VAL A 159 37.74 -19.07 -4.84
CA VAL A 159 36.41 -18.62 -4.38
C VAL A 159 36.48 -18.21 -2.91
N CYS A 160 36.26 -16.93 -2.61
CA CYS A 160 36.34 -16.37 -1.26
C CYS A 160 35.07 -15.65 -0.79
N GLY A 161 34.02 -15.65 -1.61
CA GLY A 161 32.70 -15.18 -1.22
C GLY A 161 31.60 -15.81 -2.07
N LEU A 162 30.44 -16.06 -1.45
CA LEU A 162 29.23 -16.55 -2.11
C LEU A 162 28.04 -15.74 -1.61
N GLN A 163 27.29 -15.11 -2.51
CA GLN A 163 25.99 -14.53 -2.21
C GLN A 163 24.93 -15.19 -3.08
N ILE A 164 23.82 -15.62 -2.48
CA ILE A 164 22.69 -16.24 -3.15
C ILE A 164 21.49 -15.31 -3.00
N ARG A 165 20.82 -15.00 -4.09
CA ARG A 165 19.58 -14.22 -4.13
C ARG A 165 18.53 -15.01 -4.89
N PRO A 166 17.24 -14.91 -4.57
CA PRO A 166 16.19 -15.31 -5.51
C PRO A 166 16.46 -14.64 -6.85
N ALA A 167 16.41 -15.39 -7.95
CA ALA A 167 16.75 -14.84 -9.26
C ALA A 167 15.78 -13.71 -9.62
N SER A 168 16.30 -12.53 -9.97
CA SER A 168 15.45 -11.49 -10.54
C SER A 168 15.11 -11.87 -11.98
N GLY A 169 13.97 -12.53 -12.18
CA GLY A 169 13.34 -12.65 -13.50
C GLY A 169 12.91 -14.05 -13.93
N MET A 170 13.60 -15.14 -13.57
CA MET A 170 13.14 -16.49 -13.95
C MET A 170 12.30 -17.12 -12.84
N SER A 171 10.99 -16.96 -12.94
CA SER A 171 10.07 -17.74 -12.10
C SER A 171 10.09 -19.22 -12.50
N VAL A 172 9.78 -20.12 -11.55
CA VAL A 172 9.53 -21.54 -11.83
C VAL A 172 8.50 -21.71 -12.95
N ASP A 173 7.51 -20.81 -12.98
CA ASP A 173 6.52 -20.74 -14.04
C ASP A 173 7.13 -20.37 -15.40
N TYR A 174 8.00 -19.36 -15.48
CA TYR A 174 8.70 -19.00 -16.73
C TYR A 174 9.50 -20.19 -17.26
N THR A 175 10.25 -20.90 -16.39
CA THR A 175 11.03 -22.07 -16.80
C THR A 175 10.15 -23.20 -17.32
N ALA A 176 9.02 -23.47 -16.65
CA ALA A 176 8.07 -24.50 -17.08
C ALA A 176 7.38 -24.13 -18.40
N TRP A 177 6.91 -22.88 -18.53
CA TRP A 177 6.28 -22.36 -19.75
C TRP A 177 7.24 -22.40 -20.93
N ARG A 178 8.46 -21.89 -20.75
CA ARG A 178 9.54 -21.99 -21.73
C ARG A 178 9.76 -23.44 -22.16
N GLY A 179 9.97 -24.35 -21.21
CA GLY A 179 10.26 -25.75 -21.53
C GLY A 179 9.14 -26.46 -22.30
N ASN A 180 7.87 -26.12 -22.01
CA ASN A 180 6.72 -26.76 -22.63
C ASN A 180 6.35 -26.18 -23.99
N SER A 181 6.46 -24.86 -24.14
CA SER A 181 5.85 -24.13 -25.27
C SER A 181 6.89 -23.46 -26.16
N TYR A 182 8.06 -23.06 -25.61
CA TYR A 182 9.07 -22.26 -26.30
C TYR A 182 10.51 -22.63 -25.87
N PRO A 183 10.98 -23.87 -26.10
CA PRO A 183 12.22 -24.37 -25.46
C PRO A 183 13.48 -23.55 -25.79
N ASP A 184 13.49 -22.87 -26.94
CA ASP A 184 14.64 -22.16 -27.49
C ASP A 184 14.72 -20.67 -27.10
N ILE A 185 13.70 -20.10 -26.44
CA ILE A 185 13.72 -18.68 -26.04
C ILE A 185 14.70 -18.43 -24.89
N GLY A 186 15.22 -17.21 -24.86
CA GLY A 186 16.20 -16.70 -23.93
C GLY A 186 15.64 -16.31 -22.57
N MET A 187 16.33 -15.38 -21.94
CA MET A 187 16.02 -14.89 -20.60
C MET A 187 14.68 -14.11 -20.59
N PRO A 188 13.99 -14.05 -19.44
CA PRO A 188 12.75 -13.28 -19.28
C PRO A 188 12.86 -11.81 -19.71
N THR A 189 14.01 -11.17 -19.49
CA THR A 189 14.27 -9.77 -19.86
C THR A 189 14.79 -9.60 -21.29
N GLU A 190 15.04 -10.68 -22.01
CA GLU A 190 15.44 -10.63 -23.42
C GLU A 190 14.22 -10.39 -24.31
N ASP A 191 14.48 -9.92 -25.52
CA ASP A 191 13.52 -9.61 -26.58
C ASP A 191 13.98 -10.41 -27.79
N ASP A 192 13.52 -11.67 -27.88
CA ASP A 192 14.07 -12.64 -28.83
C ASP A 192 13.59 -12.42 -30.26
N ASP A 193 12.43 -11.79 -30.43
CA ASP A 193 11.83 -11.52 -31.72
C ASP A 193 12.07 -10.07 -32.23
N GLY A 194 12.54 -9.18 -31.34
CA GLY A 194 12.94 -7.81 -31.63
C GLY A 194 11.78 -6.82 -31.70
N ASP A 195 10.63 -7.14 -31.09
CA ASP A 195 9.44 -6.30 -31.09
C ASP A 195 9.44 -5.19 -30.00
N SER A 196 10.54 -5.12 -29.23
CA SER A 196 10.76 -4.21 -28.09
C SER A 196 10.01 -4.57 -26.81
N PHE A 197 9.37 -5.74 -26.75
CA PHE A 197 8.83 -6.32 -25.54
C PHE A 197 9.72 -7.47 -25.06
N SER A 198 9.76 -7.65 -23.75
CA SER A 198 10.54 -8.75 -23.16
C SER A 198 9.74 -10.05 -23.20
N ASN A 199 10.42 -11.19 -23.34
CA ASN A 199 9.84 -12.53 -23.27
C ASN A 199 8.90 -12.72 -22.06
N ASP A 200 9.21 -12.08 -20.92
CA ASP A 200 8.36 -12.16 -19.73
C ASP A 200 7.05 -11.39 -19.87
N TYR A 201 7.08 -10.20 -20.46
CA TYR A 201 5.87 -9.44 -20.79
C TYR A 201 4.96 -10.26 -21.69
N GLU A 202 5.54 -10.90 -22.69
CA GLU A 202 4.81 -11.74 -23.64
C GLU A 202 4.24 -12.98 -22.96
N ARG A 203 5.02 -13.65 -22.12
CA ARG A 203 4.53 -14.73 -21.24
C ARG A 203 3.33 -14.26 -20.42
N ILE A 204 3.39 -13.08 -19.79
CA ILE A 204 2.34 -12.56 -18.92
C ILE A 204 1.03 -12.34 -19.69
N PHE A 205 1.12 -11.83 -20.92
CA PHE A 205 -0.02 -11.54 -21.76
C PHE A 205 -0.40 -12.69 -22.72
N GLY A 206 0.21 -13.87 -22.57
CA GLY A 206 -0.06 -15.03 -23.42
C GLY A 206 0.21 -14.73 -24.90
N LEU A 207 1.30 -14.02 -25.17
CA LEU A 207 1.82 -13.72 -26.50
C LEU A 207 2.87 -14.76 -26.90
N ASP A 208 3.31 -14.69 -28.16
CA ASP A 208 4.30 -15.60 -28.72
C ASP A 208 5.65 -14.89 -28.79
N PRO A 209 6.60 -15.22 -27.89
CA PRO A 209 7.90 -14.55 -27.77
C PRO A 209 8.86 -14.78 -28.94
N THR A 210 8.38 -15.44 -30.01
CA THR A 210 9.16 -15.72 -31.21
C THR A 210 8.55 -15.10 -32.47
N ASP A 211 7.38 -14.46 -32.34
CA ASP A 211 6.65 -13.87 -33.46
C ASP A 211 6.40 -12.38 -33.23
N PRO A 212 7.11 -11.48 -33.95
CA PRO A 212 6.94 -10.04 -33.82
C PRO A 212 5.53 -9.53 -34.14
N ALA A 213 4.68 -10.36 -34.77
CA ALA A 213 3.27 -10.05 -34.97
C ALA A 213 2.43 -10.18 -33.69
N SER A 214 2.96 -10.80 -32.64
CA SER A 214 2.29 -11.06 -31.37
C SER A 214 2.47 -9.95 -30.34
N ALA A 215 3.25 -8.91 -30.63
CA ALA A 215 3.60 -7.77 -29.75
C ALA A 215 2.46 -7.07 -28.99
N ASN A 216 1.21 -7.22 -29.44
CA ASN A 216 0.06 -6.51 -28.88
C ASN A 216 -0.90 -7.45 -28.12
N PRO A 217 -1.08 -7.26 -26.80
CA PRO A 217 -2.04 -8.03 -26.02
C PRO A 217 -3.50 -7.72 -26.39
N TYR A 218 -3.81 -6.54 -26.94
CA TYR A 218 -5.17 -6.18 -27.31
C TYR A 218 -5.64 -6.98 -28.54
N ARG A 219 -6.71 -7.77 -28.36
CA ARG A 219 -7.31 -8.61 -29.41
C ARG A 219 -8.44 -7.91 -30.15
N SER A 220 -9.07 -6.93 -29.53
CA SER A 220 -9.98 -6.00 -30.18
C SER A 220 -9.69 -4.58 -29.75
N ALA A 221 -9.79 -3.63 -30.68
CA ALA A 221 -9.68 -2.23 -30.36
C ALA A 221 -10.80 -1.80 -29.40
N PHE A 222 -10.53 -0.73 -28.65
CA PHE A 222 -11.52 -0.10 -27.80
C PHE A 222 -12.66 0.50 -28.62
N ASP A 223 -13.89 0.06 -28.36
CA ASP A 223 -15.10 0.64 -28.91
C ASP A 223 -15.64 1.70 -27.96
N ALA A 224 -15.44 2.97 -28.31
CA ALA A 224 -15.92 4.11 -27.54
C ALA A 224 -17.45 4.22 -27.44
N THR A 225 -18.21 3.46 -28.22
CA THR A 225 -19.68 3.45 -28.13
C THR A 225 -20.16 2.49 -27.04
N SER A 226 -19.54 1.32 -26.95
CA SER A 226 -19.94 0.27 -26.01
C SER A 226 -19.06 0.23 -24.75
N GLY A 227 -17.92 0.93 -24.75
CA GLY A 227 -16.92 0.86 -23.70
C GLY A 227 -16.25 -0.51 -23.59
N THR A 228 -16.16 -1.25 -24.70
CA THR A 228 -15.63 -2.61 -24.68
C THR A 228 -14.33 -2.75 -25.45
N PHE A 229 -13.48 -3.65 -24.97
CA PHE A 229 -12.31 -4.15 -25.70
C PHE A 229 -11.99 -5.57 -25.22
N SER A 230 -10.97 -6.20 -25.81
CA SER A 230 -10.48 -7.49 -25.34
C SER A 230 -8.97 -7.55 -25.39
N TYR A 231 -8.39 -8.31 -24.47
CA TYR A 231 -6.96 -8.56 -24.41
C TYR A 231 -6.68 -10.03 -24.11
N SER A 232 -5.46 -10.50 -24.39
CA SER A 232 -5.02 -11.84 -24.01
C SER A 232 -4.22 -11.84 -22.71
N ARG A 233 -4.30 -12.95 -21.98
CA ARG A 233 -3.41 -13.28 -20.86
C ARG A 233 -3.15 -14.78 -20.83
N ARG A 234 -2.21 -15.23 -20.02
CA ARG A 234 -1.97 -16.67 -19.83
C ARG A 234 -3.09 -17.38 -19.06
N THR A 235 -3.30 -18.65 -19.37
CA THR A 235 -4.17 -19.59 -18.65
C THR A 235 -3.43 -20.89 -18.30
N PRO A 236 -3.54 -21.41 -17.06
CA PRO A 236 -4.17 -20.75 -15.91
C PRO A 236 -3.49 -19.40 -15.60
N THR A 237 -4.26 -18.46 -15.04
CA THR A 237 -3.73 -17.13 -14.69
C THR A 237 -2.51 -17.28 -13.81
N LEU A 238 -1.48 -16.47 -14.07
CA LEU A 238 -0.23 -16.53 -13.33
C LEU A 238 -0.49 -16.28 -11.84
N VAL A 239 0.03 -17.19 -11.01
CA VAL A 239 -0.03 -17.07 -9.55
C VAL A 239 0.70 -15.77 -9.17
N ASN A 240 0.09 -14.97 -8.29
CA ASN A 240 0.60 -13.67 -7.83
C ASN A 240 0.68 -12.56 -8.89
N MET A 241 -0.13 -12.63 -9.95
CA MET A 241 -0.27 -11.53 -10.92
C MET A 241 -1.68 -10.95 -10.96
N ARG A 242 -1.79 -9.63 -10.86
CA ARG A 242 -3.05 -8.88 -10.98
C ARG A 242 -3.11 -8.15 -12.31
N TYR A 243 -4.23 -8.32 -13.03
CA TYR A 243 -4.54 -7.60 -14.26
C TYR A 243 -5.65 -6.57 -13.98
N ARG A 244 -5.31 -5.29 -14.02
CA ARG A 244 -6.24 -4.18 -13.73
C ARG A 244 -6.33 -3.21 -14.89
N LEU A 245 -7.54 -2.67 -15.12
CA LEU A 245 -7.74 -1.59 -16.07
C LEU A 245 -7.41 -0.26 -15.39
N TRP A 246 -6.60 0.55 -16.05
CA TRP A 246 -6.31 1.91 -15.64
C TRP A 246 -6.78 2.86 -16.73
N TYR A 247 -7.26 4.03 -16.33
CA TYR A 247 -7.65 5.10 -17.22
C TYR A 247 -6.93 6.40 -16.89
N SER A 248 -6.87 7.29 -17.87
CA SER A 248 -6.39 8.65 -17.73
C SER A 248 -7.17 9.57 -18.65
N THR A 249 -7.36 10.82 -18.25
CA THR A 249 -7.98 11.87 -19.08
C THR A 249 -6.95 12.86 -19.62
N ASP A 250 -5.69 12.78 -19.14
CA ASP A 250 -4.62 13.74 -19.42
C ASP A 250 -3.26 13.11 -19.79
N LEU A 251 -3.14 11.77 -19.74
CA LEU A 251 -1.91 10.96 -19.87
C LEU A 251 -0.88 11.13 -18.75
N GLU A 252 -1.12 12.00 -17.78
CA GLU A 252 -0.20 12.26 -16.66
C GLU A 252 -0.68 11.51 -15.41
N ASN A 253 -1.96 11.67 -15.07
CA ASN A 253 -2.59 11.05 -13.92
C ASN A 253 -3.33 9.80 -14.36
N TRP A 254 -3.01 8.68 -13.73
CA TRP A 254 -3.63 7.39 -14.00
C TRP A 254 -4.41 6.92 -12.78
N PHE A 255 -5.64 6.47 -13.02
CA PHE A 255 -6.57 5.99 -12.03
C PHE A 255 -6.95 4.55 -12.40
N GLU A 256 -7.17 3.70 -11.41
CA GLU A 256 -7.74 2.37 -11.66
C GLU A 256 -9.22 2.52 -12.04
N ASP A 257 -9.64 1.95 -13.17
CA ASP A 257 -11.06 1.79 -13.49
C ASP A 257 -11.59 0.62 -12.67
N ASN A 258 -12.02 0.93 -11.46
CA ASN A 258 -12.58 -0.05 -10.54
C ASN A 258 -13.95 -0.58 -11.02
N GLY A 259 -14.65 0.14 -11.92
CA GLY A 259 -15.93 -0.28 -12.51
C GLY A 259 -15.76 -1.23 -13.69
N ALA A 260 -14.53 -1.48 -14.13
CA ALA A 260 -14.23 -2.36 -15.25
C ALA A 260 -14.59 -3.82 -14.95
N PHE A 261 -15.45 -4.39 -15.80
CA PHE A 261 -15.85 -5.79 -15.73
C PHE A 261 -15.05 -6.63 -16.72
N GLN A 262 -14.37 -7.67 -16.22
CA GLN A 262 -13.55 -8.58 -17.03
C GLN A 262 -14.20 -9.96 -17.12
N THR A 263 -14.47 -10.43 -18.34
CA THR A 263 -15.09 -11.74 -18.61
C THR A 263 -14.17 -12.60 -19.47
N PRO A 264 -13.63 -13.71 -18.94
CA PRO A 264 -12.97 -14.72 -19.74
C PRO A 264 -13.91 -15.25 -20.85
N GLN A 265 -13.42 -15.40 -22.07
CA GLN A 265 -14.24 -15.88 -23.20
C GLN A 265 -13.77 -17.23 -23.70
N THR A 266 -12.53 -17.30 -24.16
CA THR A 266 -12.02 -18.43 -24.93
C THR A 266 -10.61 -18.76 -24.47
N VAL A 267 -10.37 -20.05 -24.28
CA VAL A 267 -9.05 -20.61 -23.96
C VAL A 267 -8.55 -21.38 -25.18
N THR A 268 -7.36 -21.05 -25.66
CA THR A 268 -6.65 -21.78 -26.73
C THR A 268 -5.25 -22.10 -26.25
N GLY A 269 -4.98 -23.37 -25.91
CA GLY A 269 -3.73 -23.74 -25.25
C GLY A 269 -3.56 -22.98 -23.93
N ASP A 270 -2.41 -22.34 -23.76
CA ASP A 270 -2.05 -21.57 -22.57
C ASP A 270 -2.48 -20.09 -22.66
N VAL A 271 -3.32 -19.71 -23.63
CA VAL A 271 -3.79 -18.32 -23.82
C VAL A 271 -5.29 -18.22 -23.58
N GLU A 272 -5.69 -17.24 -22.77
CA GLU A 272 -7.08 -16.85 -22.52
C GLU A 272 -7.35 -15.45 -23.09
N ILE A 273 -8.46 -15.31 -23.81
CA ILE A 273 -8.98 -14.01 -24.24
C ILE A 273 -9.98 -13.51 -23.21
N VAL A 274 -9.76 -12.29 -22.71
CA VAL A 274 -10.58 -11.63 -21.70
C VAL A 274 -11.26 -10.43 -22.35
N ASN A 275 -12.60 -10.42 -22.32
CA ASN A 275 -13.37 -9.23 -22.68
C ASN A 275 -13.41 -8.28 -21.48
N VAL A 276 -13.27 -7.00 -21.76
CA VAL A 276 -13.34 -5.93 -20.76
C VAL A 276 -14.45 -4.98 -21.17
N THR A 277 -15.34 -4.68 -20.23
CA THR A 277 -16.30 -3.59 -20.33
C THR A 277 -15.91 -2.56 -19.28
N ILE A 278 -15.58 -1.34 -19.71
CA ILE A 278 -15.20 -0.24 -18.82
C ILE A 278 -16.43 0.33 -18.11
N ASP A 279 -16.23 1.16 -17.10
CA ASP A 279 -17.33 1.93 -16.53
C ASP A 279 -17.96 2.83 -17.62
N PRO A 280 -19.27 2.68 -17.93
CA PRO A 280 -19.92 3.40 -19.02
C PRO A 280 -19.91 4.93 -18.83
N THR A 281 -19.71 5.41 -17.61
CA THR A 281 -19.62 6.85 -17.31
C THR A 281 -18.32 7.47 -17.81
N LEU A 282 -17.23 6.69 -17.92
CA LEU A 282 -15.97 7.15 -18.52
C LEU A 282 -16.12 7.48 -20.00
N LEU A 283 -17.17 6.98 -20.66
CA LEU A 283 -17.48 7.30 -22.06
C LEU A 283 -17.97 8.75 -22.25
N GLU A 284 -18.35 9.43 -21.17
CA GLU A 284 -18.69 10.85 -21.20
C GLU A 284 -17.46 11.76 -21.20
N GLU A 285 -16.27 11.23 -20.87
CA GLU A 285 -15.05 12.01 -20.81
C GLU A 285 -14.62 12.44 -22.23
N PRO A 286 -14.31 13.73 -22.46
CA PRO A 286 -13.95 14.24 -23.78
C PRO A 286 -12.62 13.67 -24.30
N LYS A 287 -11.79 13.15 -23.39
CA LYS A 287 -10.56 12.41 -23.67
C LYS A 287 -10.46 11.26 -22.67
N LEU A 288 -10.27 10.06 -23.20
CA LEU A 288 -10.11 8.86 -22.40
C LEU A 288 -8.96 8.04 -22.97
N PHE A 289 -8.00 7.73 -22.12
CA PHE A 289 -6.89 6.82 -22.38
C PHE A 289 -7.06 5.63 -21.45
N ILE A 290 -6.81 4.43 -21.95
CA ILE A 290 -6.93 3.20 -21.17
C ILE A 290 -5.67 2.36 -21.28
N GLN A 291 -5.37 1.61 -20.23
CA GLN A 291 -4.23 0.71 -20.17
C GLN A 291 -4.55 -0.49 -19.27
N MET A 292 -4.34 -1.71 -19.78
CA MET A 292 -4.25 -2.90 -18.93
C MET A 292 -2.87 -2.97 -18.28
N ARG A 293 -2.82 -3.09 -16.96
CA ARG A 293 -1.59 -3.29 -16.19
C ARG A 293 -1.58 -4.67 -15.56
N ALA A 294 -0.47 -5.37 -15.72
CA ALA A 294 -0.16 -6.60 -15.02
C ALA A 294 0.89 -6.29 -13.94
N SER A 295 0.62 -6.63 -12.68
CA SER A 295 1.51 -6.31 -11.55
C SER A 295 1.68 -7.51 -10.63
N GLU A 296 2.89 -7.68 -10.10
CA GLU A 296 3.18 -8.70 -9.09
C GLU A 296 2.50 -8.34 -7.76
N VAL A 297 1.93 -9.34 -7.10
CA VAL A 297 1.36 -9.19 -5.75
C VAL A 297 2.50 -9.31 -4.74
N THR A 298 3.09 -8.17 -4.37
CA THR A 298 4.15 -8.10 -3.36
C THR A 298 3.55 -7.87 -1.96
N GLY A 299 3.22 -8.95 -1.26
CA GLY A 299 3.15 -8.93 0.22
C GLY A 299 1.80 -8.67 0.90
N ILE A 300 0.68 -9.07 0.32
CA ILE A 300 -0.60 -9.23 1.05
C ILE A 300 -1.18 -10.60 0.67
N ASP A 301 -1.79 -11.30 1.63
CA ASP A 301 -2.32 -12.67 1.59
C ASP A 301 -2.77 -13.17 0.19
N PRO A 302 -2.56 -14.45 -0.16
CA PRO A 302 -2.99 -15.00 -1.45
C PRO A 302 -4.49 -14.79 -1.66
N GLU A 303 -4.88 -14.41 -2.89
CA GLU A 303 -6.25 -14.04 -3.23
C GLU A 303 -7.09 -15.27 -3.65
N PRO A 304 -8.39 -15.32 -3.33
CA PRO A 304 -9.15 -14.32 -2.59
C PRO A 304 -8.71 -14.27 -1.12
N SER A 305 -8.54 -13.06 -0.58
CA SER A 305 -8.11 -12.81 0.79
C SER A 305 -9.20 -12.04 1.55
N LEU A 306 -9.13 -12.10 2.88
CA LEU A 306 -9.96 -11.28 3.74
C LEU A 306 -9.22 -9.97 4.01
N LEU A 307 -9.67 -8.88 3.38
CA LEU A 307 -9.07 -7.57 3.55
C LEU A 307 -9.31 -7.04 4.95
N ASN A 308 -10.55 -7.10 5.41
CA ASN A 308 -10.93 -6.55 6.70
C ASN A 308 -12.21 -7.20 7.22
N LEU A 309 -12.49 -7.04 8.50
CA LEU A 309 -13.78 -7.41 9.08
C LEU A 309 -14.11 -6.51 10.27
N TRP A 310 -15.40 -6.24 10.45
CA TRP A 310 -15.90 -5.40 11.54
C TRP A 310 -17.32 -5.83 11.90
N GLY A 311 -17.70 -5.64 13.15
CA GLY A 311 -19.03 -6.01 13.60
C GLY A 311 -19.55 -5.14 14.72
N SER A 312 -20.87 -5.01 14.75
CA SER A 312 -21.62 -4.32 15.77
C SER A 312 -23.01 -4.95 15.93
N GLY A 313 -23.53 -4.94 17.16
CA GLY A 313 -24.79 -5.62 17.46
C GLY A 313 -24.73 -7.09 17.02
N ASN A 314 -25.71 -7.55 16.25
CA ASN A 314 -25.78 -8.93 15.74
C ASN A 314 -25.18 -9.08 14.32
N SER A 315 -24.45 -8.08 13.83
CA SER A 315 -23.95 -8.05 12.46
C SER A 315 -22.42 -8.04 12.44
N LEU A 316 -21.83 -8.86 11.58
CA LEU A 316 -20.39 -8.91 11.34
C LEU A 316 -20.16 -8.92 9.82
N THR A 317 -19.48 -7.91 9.30
CA THR A 317 -19.17 -7.77 7.88
C THR A 317 -17.72 -8.19 7.62
N LEU A 318 -17.54 -9.03 6.61
CA LEU A 318 -16.27 -9.51 6.11
C LEU A 318 -16.06 -8.95 4.71
N LEU A 319 -14.95 -8.25 4.51
CA LEU A 319 -14.58 -7.67 3.24
C LEU A 319 -13.52 -8.54 2.56
N PHE A 320 -13.82 -8.96 1.34
CA PHE A 320 -12.90 -9.76 0.54
C PHE A 320 -12.22 -8.90 -0.51
N SER A 321 -11.07 -9.35 -0.99
CA SER A 321 -10.26 -8.64 -1.97
C SER A 321 -10.73 -8.75 -3.41
N GLU A 322 -11.69 -9.64 -3.67
CA GLU A 322 -12.41 -9.76 -4.93
C GLU A 322 -13.84 -10.27 -4.72
N PRO A 323 -14.72 -10.17 -5.73
CA PRO A 323 -16.07 -10.72 -5.65
C PRO A 323 -16.09 -12.23 -5.37
N MET A 324 -16.83 -12.61 -4.34
CA MET A 324 -16.95 -14.00 -3.89
C MET A 324 -18.07 -14.74 -4.62
N ASN A 325 -17.92 -16.06 -4.72
CA ASN A 325 -18.93 -16.95 -5.26
C ASN A 325 -20.17 -16.94 -4.35
N SER A 326 -21.31 -16.56 -4.91
CA SER A 326 -22.57 -16.41 -4.18
C SER A 326 -23.05 -17.67 -3.44
N SER A 327 -22.75 -18.85 -3.95
CA SER A 327 -23.20 -20.11 -3.32
C SER A 327 -22.34 -20.47 -2.12
N SER A 328 -21.02 -20.29 -2.21
CA SER A 328 -20.13 -20.52 -1.07
C SER A 328 -20.23 -19.41 -0.03
N ALA A 329 -20.22 -18.14 -0.45
CA ALA A 329 -20.15 -17.00 0.44
C ALA A 329 -21.47 -16.73 1.21
N ALA A 330 -22.61 -17.13 0.65
CA ALA A 330 -23.90 -17.00 1.34
C ALA A 330 -24.24 -18.20 2.24
N ASN A 331 -23.35 -19.19 2.37
CA ASN A 331 -23.59 -20.34 3.22
C ASN A 331 -22.98 -20.11 4.63
N PRO A 332 -23.82 -19.93 5.67
CA PRO A 332 -23.35 -19.60 7.02
C PRO A 332 -22.46 -20.69 7.65
N ALA A 333 -22.51 -21.94 7.15
CA ALA A 333 -21.68 -23.03 7.66
C ALA A 333 -20.19 -22.87 7.36
N HIS A 334 -19.80 -21.94 6.48
CA HIS A 334 -18.41 -21.62 6.17
C HIS A 334 -17.77 -20.62 7.13
N TYR A 335 -18.54 -20.13 8.12
CA TYR A 335 -18.10 -19.11 9.05
C TYR A 335 -18.28 -19.59 10.49
N THR A 336 -17.27 -19.36 11.31
CA THR A 336 -17.35 -19.54 12.76
C THR A 336 -16.86 -18.27 13.44
N VAL A 337 -17.53 -17.89 14.52
CA VAL A 337 -17.21 -16.68 15.30
C VAL A 337 -17.08 -17.11 16.75
N GLU A 338 -15.89 -16.92 17.31
CA GLU A 338 -15.58 -17.30 18.69
C GLU A 338 -15.18 -16.07 19.47
N GLN A 339 -15.80 -15.86 20.64
CA GLN A 339 -15.37 -14.81 21.56
C GLN A 339 -14.08 -15.24 22.26
N ASP A 340 -13.10 -14.34 22.37
CA ASP A 340 -11.84 -14.61 23.08
C ASP A 340 -12.12 -14.98 24.55
N GLY A 341 -11.68 -16.18 24.96
CA GLY A 341 -11.96 -16.72 26.29
C GLY A 341 -13.44 -17.03 26.59
N GLY A 342 -14.30 -16.97 25.57
CA GLY A 342 -15.76 -17.13 25.66
C GLY A 342 -16.31 -18.33 24.90
N SER A 343 -17.59 -18.26 24.53
CA SER A 343 -18.29 -19.29 23.73
C SER A 343 -18.38 -18.87 22.26
N ALA A 344 -18.57 -19.84 21.36
CA ALA A 344 -18.88 -19.55 19.97
C ALA A 344 -20.26 -18.86 19.84
N LEU A 345 -20.34 -17.89 18.93
CA LEU A 345 -21.58 -17.24 18.53
C LEU A 345 -22.12 -17.95 17.28
N GLY A 346 -23.40 -18.27 17.27
CA GLY A 346 -24.03 -18.95 16.14
C GLY A 346 -24.19 -18.01 14.95
N VAL A 347 -23.66 -18.38 13.79
CA VAL A 347 -23.91 -17.68 12.52
C VAL A 347 -25.24 -18.17 11.93
N THR A 348 -26.27 -17.33 12.02
CA THR A 348 -27.65 -17.67 11.61
C THR A 348 -27.91 -17.40 10.13
N ALA A 349 -27.19 -16.45 9.53
CA ALA A 349 -27.26 -16.14 8.11
C ALA A 349 -25.92 -15.55 7.63
N ALA A 350 -25.64 -15.73 6.35
CA ALA A 350 -24.56 -15.05 5.63
C ALA A 350 -25.14 -14.44 4.36
N SER A 351 -25.01 -13.13 4.20
CA SER A 351 -25.53 -12.38 3.06
C SER A 351 -24.37 -11.83 2.26
N LEU A 352 -24.15 -12.35 1.06
CA LEU A 352 -23.23 -11.75 0.09
C LEU A 352 -23.83 -10.43 -0.42
N SER A 353 -23.04 -9.37 -0.47
CA SER A 353 -23.42 -8.10 -1.09
C SER A 353 -23.68 -8.29 -2.59
N SER A 354 -24.45 -7.38 -3.19
CA SER A 354 -24.85 -7.48 -4.60
C SER A 354 -23.69 -7.49 -5.60
N ASP A 355 -22.57 -6.86 -5.26
CA ASP A 355 -21.31 -6.86 -6.00
C ASP A 355 -20.41 -8.07 -5.71
N GLY A 356 -20.74 -8.88 -4.72
CA GLY A 356 -19.94 -10.01 -4.26
C GLY A 356 -18.74 -9.64 -3.37
N GLY A 357 -18.45 -8.36 -3.13
CA GLY A 357 -17.22 -7.94 -2.44
C GLY A 357 -17.20 -8.16 -0.93
N SER A 358 -18.37 -8.33 -0.30
CA SER A 358 -18.46 -8.47 1.16
C SER A 358 -19.54 -9.46 1.58
N VAL A 359 -19.34 -10.09 2.74
CA VAL A 359 -20.34 -10.95 3.37
C VAL A 359 -20.72 -10.37 4.71
N THR A 360 -22.02 -10.16 4.92
CA THR A 360 -22.56 -9.78 6.23
C THR A 360 -23.15 -11.02 6.92
N LEU A 361 -22.56 -11.40 8.04
CA LEU A 361 -23.02 -12.45 8.93
C LEU A 361 -24.03 -11.89 9.92
N THR A 362 -25.14 -12.61 10.12
CA THR A 362 -26.09 -12.37 11.20
C THR A 362 -25.87 -13.37 12.32
N LEU A 363 -25.56 -12.88 13.52
CA LEU A 363 -25.25 -13.68 14.70
C LEU A 363 -26.49 -13.89 15.59
N ASP A 364 -26.55 -15.04 16.26
CA ASP A 364 -27.63 -15.39 17.20
C ASP A 364 -27.65 -14.56 18.48
N SER A 365 -26.56 -13.85 18.74
CA SER A 365 -26.32 -13.00 19.91
C SER A 365 -25.53 -11.76 19.49
N SER A 366 -25.69 -10.68 20.25
CA SER A 366 -24.97 -9.44 19.98
C SER A 366 -23.51 -9.57 20.37
N LEU A 367 -22.62 -9.04 19.54
CA LEU A 367 -21.22 -8.82 19.89
C LEU A 367 -21.14 -7.92 21.12
N THR A 368 -20.37 -8.35 22.11
CA THR A 368 -20.08 -7.58 23.32
C THR A 368 -19.05 -6.53 22.97
N LYS A 369 -19.27 -5.28 23.39
CA LYS A 369 -18.34 -4.17 23.16
C LYS A 369 -16.99 -4.40 23.85
N ALA A 370 -15.95 -3.72 23.35
CA ALA A 370 -14.56 -3.85 23.81
C ALA A 370 -14.06 -5.30 24.01
N THR A 371 -14.55 -6.26 23.20
CA THR A 371 -14.26 -7.68 23.33
C THR A 371 -13.62 -8.22 22.07
N GLY A 372 -12.59 -9.05 22.23
CA GLY A 372 -11.92 -9.76 21.14
C GLY A 372 -12.73 -10.96 20.63
N TYR A 373 -12.68 -11.17 19.33
CA TYR A 373 -13.34 -12.25 18.62
C TYR A 373 -12.41 -12.81 17.56
N ASN A 374 -12.45 -14.12 17.35
CA ASN A 374 -11.79 -14.80 16.26
C ASN A 374 -12.83 -15.28 15.25
N VAL A 375 -12.64 -14.93 13.98
CA VAL A 375 -13.50 -15.33 12.87
C VAL A 375 -12.72 -16.28 11.99
N THR A 376 -13.22 -17.51 11.83
CA THR A 376 -12.63 -18.49 10.92
C THR A 376 -13.52 -18.70 9.71
N ILE A 377 -12.90 -18.68 8.53
CA ILE A 377 -13.52 -18.86 7.21
C ILE A 377 -12.96 -20.13 6.60
N ASP A 378 -13.83 -21.00 6.09
CA ASP A 378 -13.40 -22.21 5.39
C ASP A 378 -14.36 -22.57 4.27
N GLY A 379 -13.84 -22.91 3.09
CA GLY A 379 -14.67 -23.35 1.94
C GLY A 379 -15.37 -22.24 1.14
N VAL A 380 -14.98 -20.97 1.34
CA VAL A 380 -15.45 -19.85 0.51
C VAL A 380 -14.57 -19.72 -0.74
N THR A 381 -15.17 -19.53 -1.91
CA THR A 381 -14.46 -19.36 -3.19
C THR A 381 -14.76 -18.01 -3.83
N SER A 382 -13.86 -17.49 -4.66
CA SER A 382 -14.13 -16.32 -5.48
C SER A 382 -15.03 -16.64 -6.67
N GLY A 383 -15.51 -15.61 -7.36
CA GLY A 383 -16.30 -15.75 -8.58
C GLY A 383 -15.60 -16.56 -9.69
N THR A 384 -14.26 -16.63 -9.68
CA THR A 384 -13.45 -17.41 -10.63
C THR A 384 -13.20 -18.85 -10.16
N GLY A 385 -13.63 -19.20 -8.94
CA GLY A 385 -13.49 -20.54 -8.37
C GLY A 385 -12.22 -20.77 -7.55
N GLN A 386 -11.40 -19.74 -7.33
CA GLN A 386 -10.25 -19.81 -6.41
C GLN A 386 -10.75 -19.88 -4.97
N SER A 387 -10.15 -20.73 -4.14
CA SER A 387 -10.54 -20.87 -2.73
C SER A 387 -9.78 -19.88 -1.86
N ILE A 388 -10.46 -19.34 -0.86
CA ILE A 388 -9.77 -18.69 0.27
C ILE A 388 -8.88 -19.72 0.98
N GLU A 389 -7.83 -19.27 1.64
CA GLU A 389 -7.00 -20.15 2.47
C GLU A 389 -7.88 -20.94 3.46
N SER A 390 -7.71 -22.26 3.47
CA SER A 390 -8.54 -23.13 4.32
C SER A 390 -8.22 -22.89 5.79
N GLY A 391 -9.26 -22.63 6.57
CA GLY A 391 -9.12 -22.27 7.98
C GLY A 391 -8.55 -20.87 8.21
N LEU A 392 -8.67 -19.95 7.24
CA LEU A 392 -8.28 -18.56 7.41
C LEU A 392 -8.96 -17.99 8.65
N SER A 393 -8.15 -17.52 9.60
CA SER A 393 -8.62 -17.00 10.86
C SER A 393 -8.17 -15.56 11.03
N ARG A 394 -9.10 -14.67 11.40
CA ARG A 394 -8.76 -13.27 11.71
C ARG A 394 -9.43 -12.84 13.01
N GLN A 395 -8.60 -12.25 13.87
CA GLN A 395 -9.05 -11.64 15.11
C GLN A 395 -9.48 -10.20 14.89
N PHE A 396 -10.50 -9.77 15.62
CA PHE A 396 -10.88 -8.37 15.74
C PHE A 396 -11.43 -8.09 17.14
N THR A 397 -11.30 -6.84 17.58
CA THR A 397 -11.92 -6.36 18.81
C THR A 397 -13.13 -5.50 18.43
N THR A 398 -14.28 -5.67 19.05
CA THR A 398 -15.39 -4.71 18.87
C THR A 398 -15.01 -3.36 19.45
N TRP A 399 -15.56 -2.26 18.92
CA TRP A 399 -15.36 -0.96 19.54
C TRP A 399 -15.83 -0.94 20.99
N ASP A 400 -15.15 -0.16 21.83
CA ASP A 400 -15.70 0.27 23.10
C ASP A 400 -16.85 1.27 22.90
N ASP A 401 -17.69 1.41 23.92
CA ASP A 401 -18.76 2.38 24.00
C ASP A 401 -19.03 2.76 25.46
N ASP A 402 -17.97 3.07 26.21
CA ASP A 402 -18.08 3.53 27.58
C ASP A 402 -18.48 5.03 27.60
N PRO A 403 -19.73 5.36 27.97
CA PRO A 403 -20.20 6.74 27.99
C PRO A 403 -19.52 7.59 29.08
N THR A 404 -18.70 7.00 29.94
CA THR A 404 -17.89 7.71 30.94
C THR A 404 -16.41 7.77 30.57
N GLY A 405 -16.01 7.09 29.50
CA GLY A 405 -14.65 7.06 28.98
C GLY A 405 -14.30 8.24 28.08
N VAL A 406 -13.17 8.12 27.39
CA VAL A 406 -12.65 9.14 26.47
C VAL A 406 -13.61 9.38 25.31
N LYS A 407 -13.89 10.65 24.99
CA LYS A 407 -14.75 11.04 23.88
C LYS A 407 -13.95 11.12 22.59
N VAL A 408 -14.14 10.14 21.71
CA VAL A 408 -13.37 9.99 20.48
C VAL A 408 -14.12 10.61 19.31
N PHE A 409 -13.45 11.53 18.63
CA PHE A 409 -13.85 12.06 17.33
C PHE A 409 -12.88 11.61 16.26
N ILE A 410 -13.42 11.20 15.11
CA ILE A 410 -12.61 10.84 13.95
C ILE A 410 -12.72 11.97 12.93
N LEU A 411 -11.59 12.55 12.54
CA LEU A 411 -11.52 13.58 11.51
C LEU A 411 -10.85 13.01 10.26
N ALA A 412 -11.63 12.81 9.20
CA ALA A 412 -11.14 12.23 7.96
C ALA A 412 -11.27 13.17 6.76
N GLY A 413 -10.39 12.99 5.78
CA GLY A 413 -10.51 13.70 4.52
C GLY A 413 -9.22 13.76 3.72
N GLN A 414 -9.15 14.74 2.81
CA GLN A 414 -8.01 14.92 1.92
C GLN A 414 -7.11 16.10 2.35
N SER A 415 -6.36 16.69 1.42
CA SER A 415 -5.34 17.72 1.70
C SER A 415 -5.83 18.96 2.47
N ASN A 416 -7.14 19.24 2.48
CA ASN A 416 -7.71 20.31 3.32
C ASN A 416 -7.90 19.88 4.78
N MET A 417 -8.20 18.60 5.04
CA MET A 417 -8.18 18.03 6.40
C MET A 417 -6.74 17.90 6.91
N VAL A 418 -5.77 17.59 6.02
CA VAL A 418 -4.32 17.63 6.35
C VAL A 418 -3.95 18.96 7.00
N GLY A 419 -4.48 20.08 6.50
CA GLY A 419 -4.33 21.38 7.13
C GLY A 419 -3.09 22.14 6.68
N ARG A 420 -3.32 23.33 6.12
CA ARG A 420 -2.28 24.27 5.69
C ARG A 420 -2.50 25.69 6.24
N GLY A 421 -3.39 25.86 7.21
CA GLY A 421 -3.60 27.16 7.84
C GLY A 421 -2.35 27.54 8.61
N GLU A 422 -1.79 28.73 8.37
CA GLU A 422 -0.58 29.19 9.05
C GLU A 422 -0.93 29.76 10.43
N SER A 423 -0.29 29.25 11.47
CA SER A 423 -0.44 29.76 12.83
C SER A 423 0.28 31.10 13.01
N GLU A 424 1.54 31.19 12.58
CA GLU A 424 2.39 32.39 12.76
C GLU A 424 2.61 33.17 11.45
N ARG A 425 3.00 32.47 10.38
CA ARG A 425 3.48 33.12 9.16
C ARG A 425 2.35 33.66 8.29
N GLY A 426 2.36 34.97 8.05
CA GLY A 426 1.37 35.67 7.23
C GLY A 426 1.84 35.99 5.80
N ASN A 427 1.12 36.91 5.15
CA ASN A 427 1.47 37.44 3.83
C ASN A 427 2.91 37.97 3.78
N GLY A 428 3.64 37.60 2.73
CA GLY A 428 5.03 37.99 2.52
C GLY A 428 6.05 37.16 3.31
N ASP A 429 5.63 36.00 3.83
CA ASP A 429 6.45 35.14 4.70
C ASP A 429 6.91 35.87 5.98
N VAL A 430 6.02 36.68 6.58
CA VAL A 430 6.31 37.46 7.78
C VAL A 430 5.45 36.99 8.95
N ASP A 431 6.08 36.67 10.08
CA ASP A 431 5.40 36.25 11.31
C ASP A 431 4.45 37.34 11.83
N GLY A 432 3.23 36.95 12.19
CA GLY A 432 2.18 37.84 12.66
C GLY A 432 1.56 38.75 11.60
N ALA A 433 1.95 38.62 10.33
CA ALA A 433 1.34 39.39 9.24
C ALA A 433 -0.06 38.86 8.88
N ILE A 434 -0.83 39.68 8.16
CA ILE A 434 -2.20 39.36 7.72
C ILE A 434 -2.27 37.98 7.05
N GLY A 435 -3.31 37.21 7.39
CA GLY A 435 -3.53 35.87 6.88
C GLY A 435 -2.98 34.74 7.75
N SER A 436 -2.13 35.04 8.74
CA SER A 436 -1.81 34.11 9.85
C SER A 436 -2.92 34.11 10.91
N LEU A 437 -3.03 33.05 11.71
CA LEU A 437 -3.90 33.06 12.88
C LEU A 437 -3.41 34.05 13.95
N ARG A 438 -2.09 34.22 14.09
CA ARG A 438 -1.46 35.20 14.99
C ARG A 438 -1.94 36.62 14.72
N TYR A 439 -2.13 37.00 13.46
CA TYR A 439 -2.68 38.30 13.10
C TYR A 439 -4.07 38.53 13.70
N GLU A 440 -4.94 37.50 13.69
CA GLU A 440 -6.29 37.60 14.26
C GLU A 440 -6.25 37.71 15.79
N VAL A 441 -5.35 37.01 16.48
CA VAL A 441 -5.14 37.15 17.93
C VAL A 441 -4.83 38.61 18.31
N VAL A 442 -3.98 39.28 17.53
CA VAL A 442 -3.57 40.66 17.79
C VAL A 442 -4.64 41.68 17.40
N ASN A 443 -5.32 41.47 16.27
CA ASN A 443 -6.21 42.47 15.68
C ASN A 443 -7.70 42.26 16.00
N ASP A 444 -8.07 41.07 16.49
CA ASP A 444 -9.43 40.66 16.88
C ASP A 444 -9.40 39.84 18.18
N SER A 445 -8.72 40.37 19.20
CA SER A 445 -8.54 39.69 20.50
C SER A 445 -9.86 39.32 21.22
N GLU A 446 -10.99 39.94 20.88
CA GLU A 446 -12.30 39.56 21.43
C GLU A 446 -12.73 38.15 20.98
N ASN A 447 -12.36 37.76 19.75
CA ASN A 447 -12.74 36.47 19.17
C ASN A 447 -11.60 35.43 19.18
N TYR A 448 -10.34 35.87 19.28
CA TYR A 448 -9.17 34.98 19.17
C TYR A 448 -8.19 35.09 20.34
N GLY A 449 -8.37 36.03 21.26
CA GLY A 449 -7.44 36.26 22.38
C GLY A 449 -7.33 35.06 23.32
N GLN A 450 -8.37 34.24 23.43
CA GLN A 450 -8.37 33.02 24.24
C GLN A 450 -7.42 31.92 23.71
N LEU A 451 -6.94 32.03 22.47
CA LEU A 451 -6.10 31.01 21.85
C LEU A 451 -4.64 31.05 22.34
N VAL A 452 -4.28 32.11 23.08
CA VAL A 452 -2.93 32.31 23.61
C VAL A 452 -2.96 32.64 25.09
N GLU A 453 -1.91 32.28 25.81
CA GLU A 453 -1.70 32.71 27.19
C GLU A 453 -0.87 34.00 27.20
N ALA A 454 -1.35 35.01 27.94
CA ALA A 454 -0.71 36.32 28.00
C ALA A 454 0.67 36.23 28.67
N ALA A 455 1.71 36.70 27.99
CA ALA A 455 3.07 36.85 28.54
C ALA A 455 3.18 38.09 29.45
N GLY A 456 2.23 38.29 30.37
CA GLY A 456 2.27 39.34 31.38
C GLY A 456 2.10 40.79 30.90
N ASP A 457 2.06 41.08 29.59
CA ASP A 457 1.76 42.40 29.03
C ASP A 457 0.96 42.27 27.71
N PRO A 458 -0.29 42.76 27.62
CA PRO A 458 -1.14 42.53 26.45
C PRO A 458 -0.65 43.33 25.22
N GLY A 459 -0.26 42.62 24.15
CA GLY A 459 -0.11 43.19 22.80
C GLY A 459 1.25 43.05 22.11
N LEU A 460 2.13 42.12 22.52
CA LEU A 460 3.38 41.81 21.80
C LEU A 460 3.59 40.30 21.61
N SER A 461 4.46 39.97 20.64
CA SER A 461 4.85 38.68 20.03
C SER A 461 5.25 37.52 20.95
N ASP A 462 5.13 37.64 22.26
CA ASP A 462 5.67 36.67 23.23
C ASP A 462 4.56 35.77 23.83
N ASP A 463 3.30 36.01 23.44
CA ASP A 463 2.15 35.18 23.83
C ASP A 463 2.27 33.76 23.25
N THR A 464 2.23 32.76 24.12
CA THR A 464 2.38 31.35 23.74
C THR A 464 1.01 30.76 23.42
N TRP A 465 0.91 29.92 22.37
CA TRP A 465 -0.34 29.21 22.07
C TRP A 465 -0.78 28.36 23.26
N VAL A 466 -2.07 28.42 23.58
CA VAL A 466 -2.68 27.51 24.56
C VAL A 466 -2.58 26.09 24.02
N VAL A 467 -2.04 25.19 24.84
CA VAL A 467 -2.11 23.74 24.62
C VAL A 467 -3.28 23.20 25.43
N ARG A 468 -4.26 22.60 24.75
CA ARG A 468 -5.44 22.00 25.37
C ARG A 468 -5.13 20.56 25.79
N ASP A 469 -4.69 20.36 27.03
CA ASP A 469 -4.39 19.02 27.56
C ASP A 469 -5.66 18.16 27.76
N ASP A 470 -6.83 18.79 27.80
CA ASP A 470 -8.15 18.15 27.85
C ASP A 470 -8.62 17.62 26.47
N VAL A 471 -7.97 18.05 25.38
CA VAL A 471 -8.23 17.60 24.02
C VAL A 471 -6.96 17.02 23.42
N ASN A 472 -6.87 15.70 23.39
CA ASN A 472 -5.75 14.98 22.83
C ASN A 472 -5.93 14.78 21.32
N PHE A 473 -4.81 14.73 20.61
CA PHE A 473 -4.76 14.59 19.17
C PHE A 473 -3.82 13.46 18.77
N TRP A 474 -4.16 12.78 17.67
CA TRP A 474 -3.29 11.81 17.03
C TRP A 474 -3.47 11.82 15.52
N TRP A 475 -2.36 11.76 14.78
CA TRP A 475 -2.35 11.59 13.32
C TRP A 475 -1.04 10.99 12.82
N ASN A 476 -1.13 10.00 11.93
CA ASN A 476 0.02 9.48 11.18
C ASN A 476 0.27 10.31 9.91
N ARG A 477 1.40 11.03 9.87
CA ARG A 477 1.80 11.94 8.78
C ARG A 477 2.71 11.29 7.73
N ALA A 478 2.62 9.98 7.54
CA ALA A 478 3.53 9.25 6.66
C ALA A 478 3.52 9.74 5.20
N ASP A 479 2.39 10.28 4.73
CA ASP A 479 2.24 10.79 3.36
C ASP A 479 2.97 12.12 3.08
N ILE A 480 3.31 12.87 4.12
CA ILE A 480 3.97 14.18 4.01
C ILE A 480 5.47 14.09 4.33
N GLY A 481 5.89 13.10 5.13
CA GLY A 481 7.25 13.03 5.69
C GLY A 481 8.14 11.89 5.19
N GLY A 482 7.59 10.88 4.51
CA GLY A 482 8.32 9.66 4.16
C GLY A 482 8.59 8.79 5.40
N GLY A 483 7.71 7.80 5.65
CA GLY A 483 7.75 6.90 6.80
C GLY A 483 6.82 7.33 7.94
N ALA A 484 6.49 6.41 8.87
CA ALA A 484 5.58 6.70 9.98
C ALA A 484 6.09 7.91 10.79
N ASN A 485 5.31 8.99 10.74
CA ASN A 485 5.61 10.26 11.41
C ASN A 485 4.39 10.66 12.26
N ILE A 486 4.30 10.09 13.45
CA ILE A 486 3.15 10.28 14.34
C ILE A 486 3.23 11.66 14.98
N SER A 487 2.20 12.47 14.75
CA SER A 487 1.96 13.72 15.48
C SER A 487 0.88 13.49 16.52
N LYS A 488 1.19 13.72 17.80
CA LYS A 488 0.27 13.50 18.91
C LYS A 488 0.55 14.40 20.11
N GLY A 489 -0.44 14.55 20.98
CA GLY A 489 -0.37 15.33 22.24
C GLY A 489 -1.58 16.26 22.41
N GLY A 490 -1.48 17.21 23.34
CA GLY A 490 -2.50 18.22 23.58
C GLY A 490 -2.74 19.12 22.37
N LEU A 491 -4.00 19.45 22.09
CA LEU A 491 -4.41 20.22 20.92
C LEU A 491 -3.81 21.62 20.92
N ASN A 492 -3.09 21.95 19.84
CA ASN A 492 -2.48 23.25 19.61
C ASN A 492 -2.32 23.48 18.08
N PRO A 493 -2.06 24.72 17.61
CA PRO A 493 -2.00 25.03 16.19
C PRO A 493 -0.63 24.78 15.54
N GLN A 494 0.35 24.23 16.27
CA GLN A 494 1.71 23.98 15.77
C GLN A 494 1.97 22.48 15.60
N GLY A 495 2.37 22.08 14.39
CA GLY A 495 2.84 20.73 14.08
C GLY A 495 1.76 19.68 13.81
N PHE A 496 0.48 20.06 13.85
CA PHE A 496 -0.66 19.16 13.61
C PHE A 496 -1.22 19.24 12.18
N GLY A 497 -0.69 20.15 11.36
CA GLY A 497 -0.92 20.26 9.93
C GLY A 497 0.23 19.74 9.05
N SER A 498 0.27 20.19 7.79
CA SER A 498 1.29 19.82 6.80
C SER A 498 2.73 20.20 7.17
N GLY A 499 2.93 21.18 8.05
CA GLY A 499 4.23 21.72 8.44
C GLY A 499 4.30 22.03 9.93
N PRO A 500 5.47 22.48 10.43
CA PRO A 500 5.69 22.77 11.85
C PRO A 500 4.77 23.88 12.40
N GLU A 501 4.38 24.84 11.58
CA GLU A 501 3.56 25.99 11.99
C GLU A 501 2.17 25.98 11.34
N THR A 502 1.77 24.87 10.73
CA THR A 502 0.44 24.75 10.14
C THR A 502 -0.47 23.82 10.92
N PHE A 503 -1.76 24.07 10.78
CA PHE A 503 -2.85 23.29 11.36
C PHE A 503 -3.99 23.10 10.35
N GLY A 504 -4.87 22.16 10.63
CA GLY A 504 -6.09 21.88 9.89
C GLY A 504 -7.35 22.17 10.71
N PRO A 505 -8.52 21.68 10.23
CA PRO A 505 -9.80 21.88 10.91
C PRO A 505 -9.81 21.32 12.34
N GLU A 506 -8.90 20.40 12.68
CA GLU A 506 -8.82 19.82 14.03
C GLU A 506 -8.68 20.88 15.13
N PHE A 507 -8.01 22.00 14.86
CA PHE A 507 -7.78 23.01 15.89
C PHE A 507 -9.08 23.69 16.30
N GLY A 508 -9.80 24.30 15.35
CA GLY A 508 -11.09 24.94 15.63
C GLY A 508 -12.15 23.93 16.09
N PHE A 509 -12.13 22.72 15.52
CA PHE A 509 -13.07 21.65 15.91
C PHE A 509 -12.87 21.24 17.37
N GLY A 510 -11.62 20.97 17.75
CA GLY A 510 -11.25 20.54 19.10
C GLY A 510 -11.53 21.59 20.17
N TRP A 511 -11.39 22.87 19.85
CA TRP A 511 -11.84 23.95 20.76
C TRP A 511 -13.33 23.89 21.06
N ALA A 512 -14.17 23.69 20.03
CA ALA A 512 -15.62 23.61 20.22
C ALA A 512 -16.05 22.38 21.04
N VAL A 513 -15.53 21.20 20.71
CA VAL A 513 -15.92 19.96 21.41
C VAL A 513 -15.31 19.87 22.81
N GLY A 514 -14.10 20.38 23.01
CA GLY A 514 -13.45 20.43 24.32
C GLY A 514 -14.16 21.36 25.30
N GLU A 515 -14.85 22.40 24.83
CA GLU A 515 -15.72 23.23 25.69
C GLU A 515 -17.03 22.53 26.06
N HIS A 516 -17.42 21.50 25.32
CA HIS A 516 -18.68 20.79 25.53
C HIS A 516 -18.56 19.66 26.56
N PHE A 517 -17.46 18.90 26.53
CA PHE A 517 -17.25 17.73 27.38
C PHE A 517 -16.44 18.07 28.63
N THR A 518 -16.72 17.33 29.71
CA THR A 518 -15.89 17.33 30.92
C THR A 518 -14.91 16.16 30.95
N GLU A 519 -15.24 15.11 30.20
CA GLU A 519 -14.44 13.95 29.91
C GLU A 519 -13.30 14.31 28.95
N PRO A 520 -12.15 13.59 29.00
CA PRO A 520 -11.09 13.78 28.03
C PRO A 520 -11.60 13.57 26.60
N VAL A 521 -11.21 14.45 25.69
CA VAL A 521 -11.49 14.32 24.27
C VAL A 521 -10.26 13.77 23.55
N LEU A 522 -10.48 12.90 22.57
CA LEU A 522 -9.46 12.44 21.64
C LEU A 522 -9.92 12.69 20.20
N ILE A 523 -9.10 13.40 19.42
CA ILE A 523 -9.26 13.54 17.98
C ILE A 523 -8.26 12.60 17.30
N ILE A 524 -8.78 11.61 16.56
CA ILE A 524 -8.00 10.78 15.65
C ILE A 524 -8.18 11.34 14.25
N LYS A 525 -7.11 11.85 13.66
CA LYS A 525 -7.14 12.38 12.29
C LYS A 525 -6.56 11.38 11.31
N THR A 526 -7.31 11.13 10.24
CA THR A 526 -6.97 10.21 9.14
C THR A 526 -7.09 10.98 7.83
N ALA A 527 -6.01 11.67 7.46
CA ALA A 527 -6.03 12.62 6.36
C ALA A 527 -4.82 12.48 5.45
N TRP A 528 -5.05 12.62 4.13
CA TRP A 528 -4.01 12.44 3.12
C TRP A 528 -4.10 13.43 1.96
N GLY A 529 -2.98 13.73 1.34
CA GLY A 529 -2.94 14.55 0.11
C GLY A 529 -3.63 13.88 -1.08
N GLY A 530 -4.50 14.62 -1.80
CA GLY A 530 -4.96 14.26 -3.14
C GLY A 530 -5.85 13.01 -3.21
N LYS A 531 -6.67 12.76 -2.18
CA LYS A 531 -7.61 11.62 -2.15
C LYS A 531 -9.03 12.05 -2.49
N ASP A 532 -9.72 11.23 -3.26
CA ASP A 532 -11.12 11.39 -3.67
C ASP A 532 -12.04 10.41 -2.93
N LEU A 533 -13.34 10.71 -2.93
CA LEU A 533 -14.37 9.84 -2.40
C LEU A 533 -14.80 8.78 -3.41
N VAL A 534 -14.78 9.11 -4.71
CA VAL A 534 -15.20 8.20 -5.78
C VAL A 534 -14.32 6.94 -5.92
N SER A 535 -13.06 6.98 -5.49
CA SER A 535 -12.13 5.85 -5.58
C SER A 535 -11.41 5.59 -4.24
N GLN A 536 -10.71 6.58 -3.69
CA GLN A 536 -9.76 6.34 -2.58
C GLN A 536 -10.44 6.12 -1.23
N PHE A 537 -11.54 6.82 -0.95
CA PHE A 537 -12.38 6.64 0.24
C PHE A 537 -13.69 5.90 -0.05
N ARG A 538 -13.79 5.25 -1.21
CA ARG A 538 -15.04 4.64 -1.67
C ARG A 538 -15.51 3.56 -0.67
N PRO A 539 -16.70 3.71 -0.06
CA PRO A 539 -17.16 2.79 0.98
C PRO A 539 -17.79 1.51 0.38
N PRO A 540 -17.85 0.40 1.13
CA PRO A 540 -18.41 -0.88 0.67
C PRO A 540 -19.79 -0.80 0.02
N SER A 541 -20.75 -0.08 0.59
CA SER A 541 -22.10 0.10 0.05
C SER A 541 -22.09 0.84 -1.28
N ALA A 542 -21.17 1.79 -1.48
CA ALA A 542 -21.00 2.45 -2.77
C ALA A 542 -20.47 1.49 -3.83
N VAL A 543 -19.56 0.60 -3.45
CA VAL A 543 -19.06 -0.46 -4.33
C VAL A 543 -20.19 -1.45 -4.65
N ALA A 544 -20.96 -1.85 -3.64
CA ALA A 544 -22.08 -2.78 -3.78
C ALA A 544 -23.17 -2.31 -4.73
N LYS A 545 -23.43 -1.00 -4.74
CA LYS A 545 -24.48 -0.40 -5.54
C LYS A 545 -24.00 0.07 -6.91
N ARG A 546 -22.71 0.40 -7.08
CA ARG A 546 -22.18 1.08 -8.28
C ARG A 546 -20.90 0.45 -8.85
N GLY A 547 -20.59 -0.80 -8.49
CA GLY A 547 -19.35 -1.48 -8.89
C GLY A 547 -18.11 -0.83 -8.25
N GLY A 548 -16.91 -1.35 -8.52
CA GLY A 548 -15.69 -0.78 -7.94
C GLY A 548 -14.90 -1.74 -7.07
N VAL A 549 -13.94 -1.17 -6.36
CA VAL A 549 -13.25 -1.77 -5.21
C VAL A 549 -13.40 -0.81 -4.04
N VAL A 550 -13.35 -1.35 -2.82
CA VAL A 550 -13.33 -0.51 -1.62
C VAL A 550 -12.06 0.30 -1.62
N GLY A 551 -12.19 1.59 -1.35
CA GLY A 551 -11.06 2.51 -1.40
C GLY A 551 -9.98 2.14 -0.39
N ALA A 552 -8.73 2.09 -0.82
CA ALA A 552 -7.61 1.76 0.06
C ALA A 552 -7.51 2.70 1.28
N TYR A 553 -7.89 3.98 1.12
CA TYR A 553 -7.88 4.96 2.21
C TYR A 553 -9.12 4.90 3.11
N TYR A 554 -10.22 4.29 2.64
CA TYR A 554 -11.30 3.87 3.54
C TYR A 554 -10.81 2.79 4.50
N ILE A 555 -10.05 1.81 4.00
CA ILE A 555 -9.45 0.74 4.82
C ILE A 555 -8.38 1.28 5.76
N GLU A 556 -7.43 2.04 5.23
CA GLU A 556 -6.36 2.66 6.03
C GLU A 556 -6.91 3.56 7.14
N MET A 557 -8.01 4.30 6.90
CA MET A 557 -8.69 5.07 7.96
C MET A 557 -9.11 4.17 9.12
N ILE A 558 -9.69 3.00 8.82
CA ILE A 558 -10.13 2.05 9.84
C ILE A 558 -8.93 1.49 10.59
N GLU A 559 -7.86 1.13 9.86
CA GLU A 559 -6.63 0.59 10.44
C GLU A 559 -5.95 1.58 11.38
N GLN A 560 -5.86 2.86 11.01
CA GLN A 560 -5.30 3.89 11.88
C GLN A 560 -6.18 4.15 13.11
N VAL A 561 -7.51 4.15 12.96
CA VAL A 561 -8.42 4.26 14.11
C VAL A 561 -8.24 3.07 15.05
N ARG A 562 -8.06 1.85 14.51
CA ARG A 562 -7.75 0.65 15.30
C ARG A 562 -6.40 0.73 15.99
N GLU A 563 -5.36 1.14 15.28
CA GLU A 563 -4.01 1.31 15.83
C GLU A 563 -4.03 2.16 17.10
N VAL A 564 -4.82 3.24 17.09
CA VAL A 564 -4.95 4.12 18.24
C VAL A 564 -5.80 3.49 19.34
N LEU A 565 -7.02 3.05 19.01
CA LEU A 565 -8.01 2.67 20.02
C LEU A 565 -7.72 1.31 20.66
N ASP A 566 -7.14 0.36 19.93
CA ASP A 566 -6.74 -0.94 20.48
C ASP A 566 -5.49 -0.82 21.38
N ASN A 567 -4.75 0.29 21.28
CA ASN A 567 -3.54 0.57 22.07
C ASN A 567 -3.65 1.88 22.87
N LEU A 568 -4.87 2.27 23.28
CA LEU A 568 -5.16 3.60 23.82
C LEU A 568 -4.22 4.00 24.97
N GLY A 569 -3.99 3.10 25.93
CA GLY A 569 -3.10 3.35 27.07
C GLY A 569 -1.63 3.53 26.70
N ASP A 570 -1.15 2.85 25.65
CA ASP A 570 0.22 2.99 25.15
C ASP A 570 0.37 4.25 24.29
N GLN A 571 -0.69 4.65 23.59
CA GLN A 571 -0.70 5.86 22.79
C GLN A 571 -0.71 7.12 23.65
N PHE A 572 -1.39 7.09 24.81
CA PHE A 572 -1.55 8.21 25.75
C PHE A 572 -1.17 7.84 27.20
N PRO A 573 0.10 7.50 27.47
CA PRO A 573 0.57 7.12 28.81
C PRO A 573 0.44 8.24 29.85
N GLU A 574 0.29 9.49 29.41
CA GLU A 574 0.02 10.66 30.25
C GLU A 574 -1.29 10.57 31.04
N TRP A 575 -2.25 9.75 30.59
CA TRP A 575 -3.46 9.43 31.36
C TRP A 575 -3.19 8.47 32.53
N GLY A 576 -1.93 8.02 32.68
CA GLY A 576 -1.44 7.20 33.78
C GLY A 576 -1.95 5.76 33.74
N PRO A 577 -1.72 4.97 34.81
CA PRO A 577 -2.17 3.57 34.88
C PRO A 577 -3.69 3.39 34.77
N GLN A 578 -4.45 4.46 35.04
CA GLN A 578 -5.91 4.51 34.86
C GLN A 578 -6.30 4.72 33.40
N GLY A 579 -5.42 5.30 32.58
CA GLY A 579 -5.60 5.54 31.14
C GLY A 579 -5.85 4.28 30.32
N ALA A 580 -5.22 3.17 30.68
CA ALA A 580 -5.43 1.87 30.04
C ALA A 580 -6.83 1.27 30.33
N ASP A 581 -7.48 1.72 31.41
CA ASP A 581 -8.79 1.26 31.86
C ASP A 581 -9.89 2.32 31.66
N LEU A 582 -9.59 3.46 31.01
CA LEU A 582 -10.57 4.54 30.84
C LEU A 582 -11.73 4.15 29.94
N GLY A 583 -11.51 3.18 29.04
CA GLY A 583 -12.40 2.95 27.92
C GLY A 583 -12.56 4.17 27.02
N TYR A 584 -13.41 4.04 26.01
CA TYR A 584 -13.73 5.14 25.12
C TYR A 584 -15.13 5.02 24.53
N GLU A 585 -15.61 6.15 24.04
CA GLU A 585 -16.82 6.26 23.24
C GLU A 585 -16.52 7.02 21.95
N ILE A 586 -16.74 6.40 20.79
CA ILE A 586 -16.74 7.13 19.50
C ILE A 586 -18.03 7.95 19.43
N VAL A 587 -17.90 9.28 19.49
CA VAL A 587 -19.06 10.19 19.62
C VAL A 587 -19.36 11.01 18.37
N GLY A 588 -18.44 11.09 17.41
CA GLY A 588 -18.72 11.80 16.17
C GLY A 588 -17.66 11.67 15.11
N PHE A 589 -18.04 12.03 13.89
CA PHE A 589 -17.20 11.98 12.72
C PHE A 589 -17.18 13.35 12.01
N GLY A 590 -15.99 13.87 11.72
CA GLY A 590 -15.80 15.08 10.94
C GLY A 590 -15.20 14.77 9.57
N TRP A 591 -15.78 15.33 8.52
CA TRP A 591 -15.35 15.11 7.13
C TRP A 591 -14.99 16.42 6.43
N HIS A 592 -13.77 16.51 5.89
CA HIS A 592 -13.37 17.63 5.05
C HIS A 592 -12.57 17.20 3.82
N GLN A 593 -13.29 17.07 2.70
CA GLN A 593 -12.81 16.54 1.43
C GLN A 593 -13.66 17.17 0.30
N GLY A 594 -13.30 16.94 -0.97
CA GLY A 594 -14.19 17.24 -2.11
C GLY A 594 -13.47 17.91 -3.29
N TRP A 595 -12.26 18.41 -3.08
CA TRP A 595 -11.49 19.06 -4.16
C TRP A 595 -11.22 18.09 -5.32
N ASN A 596 -10.71 16.89 -5.03
CA ASN A 596 -10.33 15.93 -6.06
C ASN A 596 -11.54 15.39 -6.84
N ASP A 597 -12.67 15.12 -6.17
CA ASP A 597 -13.90 14.73 -6.86
C ASP A 597 -14.44 15.86 -7.75
N SER A 598 -14.11 17.13 -7.47
CA SER A 598 -14.48 18.24 -8.35
C SER A 598 -13.65 18.35 -9.64
N LEU A 599 -12.58 17.55 -9.77
CA LEU A 599 -11.71 17.57 -10.96
C LEU A 599 -12.28 16.78 -12.15
N SER A 600 -13.25 15.89 -11.90
CA SER A 600 -13.97 15.13 -12.95
C SER A 600 -15.47 15.38 -12.83
N THR A 601 -16.14 15.42 -13.99
CA THR A 601 -17.61 15.53 -14.03
C THR A 601 -18.26 14.30 -13.42
N PHE A 602 -17.75 13.11 -13.78
CA PHE A 602 -18.21 11.84 -13.22
C PHE A 602 -18.08 11.83 -11.69
N ALA A 603 -16.88 12.06 -11.16
CA ALA A 603 -16.63 12.04 -9.72
C ALA A 603 -17.51 13.04 -8.96
N SER A 604 -17.71 14.24 -9.52
CA SER A 604 -18.56 15.25 -8.91
C SER A 604 -20.04 14.87 -8.87
N ASN A 605 -20.53 14.16 -9.89
CA ASN A 605 -21.92 13.70 -9.98
C ASN A 605 -22.20 12.52 -9.04
N GLU A 606 -21.20 11.68 -8.78
CA GLU A 606 -21.31 10.53 -7.87
C GLU A 606 -21.17 10.91 -6.39
N TYR A 607 -20.70 12.13 -6.10
CA TYR A 607 -20.33 12.54 -4.74
C TYR A 607 -21.47 12.40 -3.72
N GLU A 608 -22.70 12.82 -4.07
CA GLU A 608 -23.84 12.80 -3.15
C GLU A 608 -24.20 11.37 -2.73
N ALA A 609 -24.31 10.46 -3.70
CA ALA A 609 -24.62 9.06 -3.46
C ALA A 609 -23.48 8.35 -2.70
N ASN A 610 -22.23 8.61 -3.08
CA ASN A 610 -21.07 8.04 -2.38
C ASN A 610 -20.96 8.55 -0.94
N MET A 611 -21.27 9.81 -0.69
CA MET A 611 -21.23 10.38 0.66
C MET A 611 -22.34 9.83 1.55
N ALA A 612 -23.56 9.64 1.03
CA ALA A 612 -24.63 8.99 1.77
C ALA A 612 -24.28 7.53 2.14
N ASP A 613 -23.69 6.79 1.20
CA ASP A 613 -23.20 5.44 1.46
C ASP A 613 -22.03 5.42 2.46
N PHE A 614 -21.13 6.40 2.38
CA PHE A 614 -19.98 6.53 3.29
C PHE A 614 -20.45 6.76 4.73
N ILE A 615 -21.37 7.70 4.93
CA ILE A 615 -21.96 7.98 6.26
C ILE A 615 -22.64 6.72 6.82
N THR A 616 -23.42 6.03 5.97
CA THR A 616 -24.12 4.80 6.35
C THR A 616 -23.14 3.71 6.79
N ASP A 617 -22.10 3.47 5.99
CA ASP A 617 -21.13 2.42 6.27
C ASP A 617 -20.26 2.73 7.47
N VAL A 618 -19.88 4.00 7.68
CA VAL A 618 -19.14 4.41 8.86
C VAL A 618 -19.99 4.26 10.13
N ARG A 619 -21.30 4.55 10.07
CA ARG A 619 -22.23 4.29 11.18
C ARG A 619 -22.34 2.81 11.52
N VAL A 620 -22.41 1.95 10.50
CA VAL A 620 -22.41 0.49 10.67
C VAL A 620 -21.08 0.02 11.25
N LEU A 621 -19.96 0.51 10.70
CA LEU A 621 -18.61 0.24 11.15
C LEU A 621 -18.48 0.47 12.64
N PHE A 622 -18.90 1.63 13.14
CA PHE A 622 -18.80 2.00 14.56
C PHE A 622 -19.98 1.52 15.41
N GLY A 623 -20.97 0.84 14.83
CA GLY A 623 -22.13 0.33 15.56
C GLY A 623 -23.06 1.41 16.12
N LYS A 624 -23.03 2.60 15.52
CA LYS A 624 -23.78 3.77 15.94
C LYS A 624 -24.61 4.28 14.78
N SER A 625 -25.83 3.79 14.66
CA SER A 625 -26.76 4.14 13.57
C SER A 625 -27.08 5.63 13.49
N ASP A 626 -26.87 6.35 14.59
CA ASP A 626 -27.11 7.77 14.77
C ASP A 626 -25.81 8.56 15.03
N LEU A 627 -24.63 7.98 14.73
CA LEU A 627 -23.35 8.67 14.88
C LEU A 627 -23.42 10.04 14.20
N PRO A 628 -23.21 11.14 14.94
CA PRO A 628 -23.16 12.48 14.39
C PRO A 628 -22.07 12.65 13.34
N PHE A 629 -22.43 13.28 12.22
CA PHE A 629 -21.51 13.63 11.14
C PHE A 629 -21.48 15.14 10.92
N SER A 630 -20.29 15.74 10.94
CA SER A 630 -20.08 17.15 10.62
C SER A 630 -19.19 17.30 9.39
N ILE A 631 -19.69 18.01 8.37
CA ILE A 631 -19.06 18.10 7.05
C ILE A 631 -18.69 19.55 6.76
N GLY A 632 -17.45 19.82 6.36
CA GLY A 632 -17.05 21.11 5.80
C GLY A 632 -17.11 21.10 4.27
N THR A 633 -17.88 22.02 3.66
CA THR A 633 -17.96 22.06 2.19
C THR A 633 -16.62 22.39 1.53
N THR A 634 -16.42 22.01 0.26
CA THR A 634 -15.23 22.37 -0.54
C THR A 634 -15.30 23.82 -1.10
N GLY A 635 -15.46 24.80 -0.22
CA GLY A 635 -15.78 26.20 -0.54
C GLY A 635 -14.60 27.17 -0.77
N MET A 636 -13.37 26.69 -0.99
CA MET A 636 -12.14 27.52 -0.98
C MET A 636 -12.04 28.64 -2.04
N VAL A 637 -12.92 28.64 -3.05
CA VAL A 637 -13.04 29.74 -4.03
C VAL A 637 -14.21 30.70 -3.74
N GLY A 638 -14.85 30.54 -2.58
CA GLY A 638 -15.89 31.42 -2.08
C GLY A 638 -17.08 31.58 -3.03
N ALA A 639 -17.54 32.81 -3.20
CA ALA A 639 -18.68 33.14 -4.05
C ALA A 639 -18.49 32.79 -5.54
N ALA A 640 -17.26 32.54 -6.00
CA ALA A 640 -16.98 32.15 -7.38
C ALA A 640 -17.14 30.63 -7.64
N THR A 641 -17.57 29.85 -6.63
CA THR A 641 -17.79 28.41 -6.75
C THR A 641 -18.77 28.09 -7.88
N SER A 642 -18.34 27.29 -8.85
CA SER A 642 -19.09 26.96 -10.08
C SER A 642 -18.67 25.59 -10.63
N GLY A 643 -19.40 25.09 -11.66
CA GLY A 643 -19.12 23.81 -12.31
C GLY A 643 -19.16 22.61 -11.36
N ASN A 644 -18.30 21.63 -11.62
CA ASN A 644 -18.18 20.40 -10.81
C ASN A 644 -17.96 20.67 -9.32
N ARG A 645 -17.27 21.77 -8.96
CA ARG A 645 -17.09 22.15 -7.56
C ARG A 645 -18.39 22.57 -6.90
N LEU A 646 -19.25 23.30 -7.62
CA LEU A 646 -20.57 23.63 -7.11
C LEU A 646 -21.44 22.37 -6.98
N THR A 647 -21.30 21.41 -7.89
CA THR A 647 -21.95 20.09 -7.76
C THR A 647 -21.56 19.40 -6.46
N VAL A 648 -20.25 19.31 -6.16
CA VAL A 648 -19.76 18.71 -4.89
C VAL A 648 -20.23 19.50 -3.66
N VAL A 649 -20.17 20.84 -3.68
CA VAL A 649 -20.65 21.67 -2.55
C VAL A 649 -22.15 21.45 -2.31
N ASN A 650 -22.96 21.37 -3.36
CA ASN A 650 -24.38 21.10 -3.24
C ASN A 650 -24.63 19.68 -2.70
N ALA A 651 -23.88 18.67 -3.18
CA ALA A 651 -23.95 17.31 -2.67
C ALA A 651 -23.65 17.25 -1.17
N GLN A 652 -22.60 17.95 -0.71
CA GLN A 652 -22.24 18.05 0.71
C GLN A 652 -23.34 18.70 1.56
N ILE A 653 -24.06 19.68 1.03
CA ILE A 653 -25.21 20.32 1.70
C ILE A 653 -26.43 19.38 1.68
N ASN A 654 -26.67 18.70 0.56
CA ASN A 654 -27.83 17.84 0.36
C ASN A 654 -27.81 16.62 1.27
N VAL A 655 -26.66 15.98 1.50
CA VAL A 655 -26.56 14.82 2.41
C VAL A 655 -26.93 15.14 3.87
N ALA A 656 -26.86 16.41 4.28
CA ALA A 656 -27.32 16.86 5.60
C ALA A 656 -28.83 17.18 5.63
N ASN A 657 -29.55 17.08 4.50
CA ASN A 657 -30.97 17.35 4.42
C ASN A 657 -31.79 16.06 4.64
N PRO A 658 -32.50 15.91 5.78
CA PRO A 658 -33.27 14.70 6.09
C PRO A 658 -34.47 14.48 5.17
N THR A 659 -34.87 15.48 4.37
CA THR A 659 -35.91 15.30 3.33
C THR A 659 -35.34 14.63 2.08
N LEU A 660 -34.08 14.93 1.74
CA LEU A 660 -33.41 14.33 0.58
C LEU A 660 -32.80 12.97 0.93
N HIS A 661 -32.24 12.86 2.14
CA HIS A 661 -31.60 11.65 2.67
C HIS A 661 -32.23 11.21 4.00
N PRO A 662 -33.49 10.72 3.99
CA PRO A 662 -34.18 10.29 5.21
C PRO A 662 -33.47 9.14 5.93
N GLU A 663 -32.70 8.32 5.21
CA GLU A 663 -31.87 7.24 5.75
C GLU A 663 -30.77 7.74 6.70
N LEU A 664 -30.35 9.00 6.56
CA LEU A 664 -29.30 9.60 7.39
C LEU A 664 -29.86 10.32 8.64
N GLY A 665 -31.17 10.51 8.72
CA GLY A 665 -31.83 11.19 9.83
C GLY A 665 -31.38 12.65 10.01
N ASP A 666 -31.51 13.17 11.22
CA ASP A 666 -31.15 14.54 11.61
C ASP A 666 -29.74 14.63 12.26
N LYS A 667 -28.94 13.57 12.13
CA LYS A 667 -27.59 13.44 12.73
C LYS A 667 -26.46 13.74 11.74
N VAL A 668 -26.72 14.56 10.72
CA VAL A 668 -25.73 15.02 9.75
C VAL A 668 -25.83 16.54 9.63
N PHE A 669 -24.70 17.23 9.72
CA PHE A 669 -24.60 18.67 9.61
C PHE A 669 -23.52 19.04 8.58
N THR A 670 -23.77 20.11 7.83
CA THR A 670 -22.80 20.65 6.88
C THR A 670 -22.60 22.14 7.14
N VAL A 671 -21.36 22.56 7.39
CA VAL A 671 -20.98 23.97 7.39
C VAL A 671 -20.66 24.42 5.97
N ASP A 672 -21.35 25.45 5.50
CA ASP A 672 -20.99 26.12 4.25
C ASP A 672 -19.75 26.99 4.47
N THR A 673 -18.62 26.53 3.94
CA THR A 673 -17.32 27.16 4.14
C THR A 673 -17.01 28.27 3.13
N ARG A 674 -17.87 28.49 2.12
CA ARG A 674 -17.65 29.54 1.09
C ARG A 674 -17.44 30.94 1.68
N PRO A 675 -18.15 31.36 2.75
CA PRO A 675 -17.91 32.66 3.38
C PRO A 675 -16.53 32.80 4.04
N PHE A 676 -15.82 31.70 4.29
CA PHE A 676 -14.52 31.70 4.95
C PHE A 676 -13.35 31.88 3.96
N ALA A 677 -13.61 31.91 2.65
CA ALA A 677 -12.57 32.05 1.64
C ALA A 677 -12.02 33.49 1.59
N GLU A 678 -10.73 33.65 1.91
CA GLU A 678 -10.04 34.94 1.87
C GLU A 678 -9.41 35.26 0.52
N THR A 679 -9.08 36.54 0.29
CA THR A 679 -8.38 37.00 -0.92
C THR A 679 -6.88 36.68 -0.86
N VAL A 680 -6.19 36.76 -2.01
CA VAL A 680 -4.73 36.54 -2.07
C VAL A 680 -3.98 37.61 -1.29
N GLU A 681 -4.47 38.85 -1.30
CA GLU A 681 -3.85 39.98 -0.60
C GLU A 681 -3.89 39.83 0.92
N ASN A 682 -4.87 39.09 1.43
CA ASN A 682 -5.06 38.83 2.86
C ASN A 682 -4.53 37.45 3.28
N SER A 683 -3.73 36.78 2.45
CA SER A 683 -3.33 35.38 2.71
C SER A 683 -1.81 35.18 2.58
N PRO A 684 -1.25 34.15 3.25
CA PRO A 684 0.17 33.81 3.14
C PRO A 684 0.60 33.39 1.72
N THR A 685 -0.27 32.68 1.00
CA THR A 685 0.04 32.19 -0.35
C THR A 685 -1.06 32.53 -1.36
N ASN A 686 -0.84 32.18 -2.63
CA ASN A 686 -1.87 32.22 -3.66
C ASN A 686 -2.46 30.83 -3.96
N ASP A 687 -2.22 29.84 -3.09
CA ASP A 687 -2.69 28.48 -3.28
C ASP A 687 -4.21 28.37 -3.10
N THR A 688 -4.94 28.53 -4.19
CA THR A 688 -6.41 28.45 -4.18
C THR A 688 -6.95 27.06 -3.83
N THR A 689 -6.12 26.02 -3.82
CA THR A 689 -6.53 24.64 -3.54
C THR A 689 -6.57 24.33 -2.04
N HIS A 690 -5.79 25.07 -1.23
CA HIS A 690 -5.68 24.89 0.21
C HIS A 690 -5.95 26.20 0.98
N TRP A 691 -7.02 26.90 0.61
CA TRP A 691 -7.45 28.11 1.33
C TRP A 691 -6.37 29.20 1.41
N LYS A 692 -5.43 29.24 0.47
CA LYS A 692 -4.31 30.20 0.40
C LYS A 692 -3.43 30.17 1.65
N ASN A 693 -3.43 29.03 2.35
CA ASN A 693 -2.82 28.83 3.67
C ASN A 693 -3.35 29.80 4.76
N ASN A 694 -4.53 30.38 4.57
CA ASN A 694 -5.06 31.38 5.49
C ASN A 694 -5.47 30.74 6.84
N GLY A 695 -4.85 31.19 7.92
CA GLY A 695 -5.08 30.69 9.28
C GLY A 695 -6.51 30.94 9.77
N LYS A 696 -7.08 32.12 9.48
CA LYS A 696 -8.47 32.47 9.84
C LYS A 696 -9.47 31.54 9.14
N SER A 697 -9.31 31.32 7.84
CA SER A 697 -10.15 30.40 7.07
C SER A 697 -10.15 29.00 7.70
N MET A 698 -8.97 28.47 8.00
CA MET A 698 -8.84 27.13 8.56
C MET A 698 -9.45 27.00 9.96
N TRP A 699 -9.24 28.02 10.81
CA TRP A 699 -9.88 28.11 12.12
C TRP A 699 -11.41 28.10 12.02
N LEU A 700 -11.99 28.95 11.16
CA LEU A 700 -13.45 29.06 11.00
C LEU A 700 -14.08 27.78 10.45
N ILE A 701 -13.40 27.07 9.54
CA ILE A 701 -13.86 25.77 9.04
C ILE A 701 -13.94 24.78 10.21
N GLY A 702 -12.84 24.63 10.95
CA GLY A 702 -12.80 23.74 12.12
C GLY A 702 -13.86 24.09 13.17
N LYS A 703 -13.94 25.38 13.54
CA LYS A 703 -14.88 25.87 14.55
C LYS A 703 -16.33 25.66 14.11
N GLY A 704 -16.66 25.95 12.85
CA GLY A 704 -18.00 25.73 12.30
C GLY A 704 -18.38 24.24 12.25
N MET A 705 -17.43 23.36 11.90
CA MET A 705 -17.65 21.91 11.99
C MET A 705 -17.85 21.46 13.43
N GLY A 706 -17.06 21.96 14.38
CA GLY A 706 -17.14 21.62 15.79
C GLY A 706 -18.43 22.10 16.46
N ASP A 707 -18.87 23.33 16.18
CA ASP A 707 -20.13 23.87 16.69
C ASP A 707 -21.33 23.07 16.17
N GLY A 708 -21.34 22.75 14.88
CA GLY A 708 -22.34 21.87 14.30
C GLY A 708 -22.36 20.47 14.93
N MET A 709 -21.18 19.91 15.22
CA MET A 709 -21.07 18.63 15.93
C MET A 709 -21.68 18.70 17.33
N VAL A 710 -21.37 19.74 18.09
CA VAL A 710 -21.94 19.97 19.43
C VAL A 710 -23.47 20.12 19.37
N ASP A 711 -24.01 20.78 18.34
CA ASP A 711 -25.46 20.89 18.15
C ASP A 711 -26.11 19.53 17.86
N LEU A 712 -25.49 18.69 17.03
CA LEU A 712 -25.97 17.32 16.77
C LEU A 712 -25.98 16.45 18.04
N LEU A 713 -24.99 16.63 18.91
CA LEU A 713 -24.86 15.90 20.18
C LEU A 713 -25.90 16.34 21.23
N LYS A 714 -26.31 17.61 21.21
CA LYS A 714 -27.38 18.14 22.09
C LYS A 714 -28.78 17.76 21.60
N ALA A 715 -28.94 17.48 20.31
CA ALA A 715 -30.24 17.13 19.74
C ALA A 715 -30.75 15.80 20.35
N PRO A 716 -31.99 15.78 20.87
CA PRO A 716 -32.53 14.70 21.71
C PRO A 716 -32.69 13.35 21.03
#